data_AF-A0A0C2WYS1-F1
#
_entry.id   AF-A0A0C2WYS1-F1
#
_cell.length_a   1.000
_cell.length_b   1.000
_cell.length_c   1.000
_cell.angle_alpha   90.00
_cell.angle_beta   90.00
_cell.angle_gamma   90.00
#
_symmetry.space_group_name_H-M   'P 1'
#
loop_
_entity.id
_entity.type
_entity.pdbx_description
1 polymer ?
#
loop_
_entity_poly.entity_id
_entity_poly.type
_entity_poly.pdbx_seq_one_letter_code
_entity_poly.pdbx_strand_id
1 'polypeptide(L)'
;MVRSNASDIAGRYLGKNWPRRFKKRHPQVITARPAKLDPKRAKHFNKTIINDYFDKWEELNEQYDGGIPPEHIWNMDEKGIQMGGGRKNNGKGYFYLRDYRNRYRISSDNLELVTVIECVSAAGDSAPTAFVLSDGPLPDLRKLVSDESFGGIGRSPSGWTDNEICQEWLEQKFMPFACSKRVDKSKPIVLILDGHESHENWELRRRIYAFSDCEVIVFCFPSKTTHKLQPLDVVVFNPVGRKWREHCDMTLHKGITISRYNVVPEYLEVRKKAVTKDLIRTAFVKTGIYPVNRNVFSEEDFTPSMASSSCAHVPASFPDDVPSSDAAIPTDAESEGDSDYCELESDNGDEDLVTESNGKRLSDGGDPSDDLEQELCDPEAPQERVITRSSVATLMDISNLTYHCRTVPFEVDKQKSHEALLNEVRELRQQLHTVYDAFRMQEASTEAANAHCTIVKRALADCRTQLQNSNKTRERGSSKIKARFLSGEKMREAFEAADAERQERERADAEKETQKLAELEARNARITEDATSKVFDHTLASYKRKDELLSLAGALRISDKGTIPDLLSRIRQHMELHPELRENPRFAGLFQTSGARGRRNGPAATASTSESWSLDAQSAPRPAPPITPTISPLGQPQASTSAFHPIRDDFDIAPAIYYPPTSFNYTNPYSYFNLHQPNAGYYDTNH
;
A
#
# COMPACT_ATOMS: atom_id res chain seq x y z
N MET A 1 23.02 10.37 36.05
CA MET A 1 23.87 10.93 34.99
C MET A 1 24.66 12.16 35.45
N VAL A 2 24.13 13.39 35.47
CA VAL A 2 24.93 14.62 35.79
C VAL A 2 25.76 14.53 37.08
N ARG A 3 25.18 14.02 38.18
CA ARG A 3 25.91 13.79 39.43
C ARG A 3 27.04 12.76 39.29
N SER A 4 26.82 11.73 38.49
CA SER A 4 27.81 10.66 38.24
C SER A 4 29.00 11.26 37.50
N ASN A 5 28.76 11.83 36.32
CA ASN A 5 29.81 12.43 35.50
C ASN A 5 30.59 13.51 36.27
N ALA A 6 29.90 14.34 37.07
CA ALA A 6 30.57 15.33 37.90
C ALA A 6 31.39 14.71 39.05
N SER A 7 30.99 13.56 39.58
CA SER A 7 31.78 12.82 40.59
C SER A 7 33.01 12.18 39.96
N ASP A 8 32.89 11.64 38.75
CA ASP A 8 33.98 11.06 37.98
C ASP A 8 35.04 12.13 37.65
N ILE A 9 34.60 13.29 37.15
CA ILE A 9 35.48 14.44 36.87
C ILE A 9 36.14 14.95 38.16
N ALA A 10 35.40 15.02 39.26
CA ALA A 10 35.92 15.53 40.52
C ALA A 10 36.79 14.53 41.30
N GLY A 11 36.88 13.27 40.83
CA GLY A 11 37.57 12.17 41.52
C GLY A 11 36.98 11.86 42.91
N ARG A 12 35.74 12.28 43.19
CA ARG A 12 35.09 12.06 44.49
C ARG A 12 33.57 12.03 44.38
N TYR A 13 32.95 11.27 45.27
CA TYR A 13 31.50 11.16 45.32
C TYR A 13 30.84 12.50 45.70
N LEU A 14 29.91 12.97 44.85
CA LEU A 14 29.14 14.19 45.11
C LEU A 14 27.79 13.88 45.76
N GLY A 15 27.40 14.69 46.75
CA GLY A 15 26.14 14.53 47.46
C GLY A 15 24.89 14.70 46.58
N LYS A 16 23.78 14.04 46.94
CA LYS A 16 22.52 14.01 46.17
C LYS A 16 21.95 15.39 45.78
N ASN A 17 22.23 16.42 46.59
CA ASN A 17 21.76 17.79 46.37
C ASN A 17 22.66 18.60 45.44
N TRP A 18 23.80 18.05 45.00
CA TRP A 18 24.77 18.77 44.19
C TRP A 18 24.19 19.27 42.86
N PRO A 19 23.44 18.49 42.05
CA PRO A 19 22.87 19.00 40.80
C PRO A 19 21.93 20.19 41.00
N ARG A 20 21.08 20.14 42.04
CA ARG A 20 20.20 21.26 42.40
C ARG A 20 20.98 22.51 42.80
N ARG A 21 22.05 22.35 43.60
CA ARG A 21 22.93 23.46 44.00
C ARG A 21 23.76 23.99 42.83
N PHE A 22 24.18 23.12 41.91
CA PHE A 22 24.87 23.49 40.67
C PHE A 22 23.95 24.38 39.81
N LYS A 23 22.71 23.93 39.53
CA LYS A 23 21.72 24.74 38.81
C LYS A 23 21.45 26.09 39.49
N LYS A 24 21.35 26.11 40.83
CA LYS A 24 21.18 27.37 41.58
C LYS A 24 22.39 28.32 41.45
N ARG A 25 23.62 27.79 41.33
CA ARG A 25 24.85 28.59 41.17
C ARG A 25 25.08 29.05 39.73
N HIS A 26 24.53 28.33 38.75
CA HIS A 26 24.68 28.62 37.32
C HIS A 26 23.30 28.94 36.72
N PRO A 27 22.74 30.13 36.96
CA PRO A 27 21.41 30.51 36.49
C PRO A 27 21.27 30.50 34.96
N GLN A 28 22.39 30.59 34.23
CA GLN A 28 22.43 30.44 32.78
C GLN A 28 22.19 29.00 32.29
N VAL A 29 22.29 28.00 33.18
CA VAL A 29 22.06 26.59 32.84
C VAL A 29 20.59 26.24 33.03
N ILE A 30 19.91 25.94 31.94
CA ILE A 30 18.53 25.48 31.95
C ILE A 30 18.46 23.95 32.07
N THR A 31 17.29 23.45 32.47
CA THR A 31 16.97 22.02 32.37
C THR A 31 15.87 21.90 31.34
N ALA A 32 16.17 21.24 30.22
CA ALA A 32 15.27 21.01 29.12
C ALA A 32 15.16 19.51 28.87
N ARG A 33 14.06 19.08 28.23
CA ARG A 33 13.95 17.73 27.69
C ARG A 33 14.29 17.81 26.21
N PRO A 34 15.42 17.24 25.74
CA PRO A 34 15.79 17.37 24.34
C PRO A 34 14.75 16.66 23.46
N ALA A 35 14.37 17.30 22.37
CA ALA A 35 13.58 16.66 21.33
C ALA A 35 14.41 15.58 20.63
N LYS A 36 13.76 14.48 20.24
CA LYS A 36 14.41 13.48 19.38
C LYS A 36 14.58 14.09 17.99
N LEU A 37 15.78 13.93 17.42
CA LEU A 37 16.05 14.29 16.04
C LEU A 37 16.43 13.03 15.27
N ASP A 38 15.76 12.79 14.15
CA ASP A 38 16.07 11.67 13.26
C ASP A 38 17.51 11.82 12.70
N PRO A 39 18.32 10.74 12.68
CA PRO A 39 19.70 10.80 12.18
C PRO A 39 19.83 11.29 10.73
N LYS A 40 18.85 10.99 9.86
CA LYS A 40 18.88 11.49 8.49
C LYS A 40 18.63 12.99 8.48
N ARG A 41 17.67 13.51 9.26
CA ARG A 41 17.47 14.96 9.45
C ARG A 41 18.74 15.66 9.95
N ALA A 42 19.40 15.09 10.95
CA ALA A 42 20.65 15.60 11.49
C ALA A 42 21.76 15.67 10.43
N LYS A 43 21.91 14.62 9.60
CA LYS A 43 22.91 14.55 8.53
C LYS A 43 22.64 15.53 7.37
N HIS A 44 21.38 15.65 6.95
CA HIS A 44 21.01 16.43 5.77
C HIS A 44 20.91 17.93 6.05
N PHE A 45 20.63 18.33 7.28
CA PHE A 45 20.66 19.73 7.66
C PHE A 45 22.11 20.19 7.92
N ASN A 46 22.86 20.41 6.85
CA ASN A 46 24.25 20.89 6.88
C ASN A 46 24.45 22.12 6.00
N LYS A 47 25.52 22.89 6.27
CA LYS A 47 25.81 24.15 5.58
C LYS A 47 25.85 24.02 4.06
N THR A 48 26.47 22.97 3.53
CA THR A 48 26.62 22.80 2.08
C THR A 48 25.25 22.67 1.40
N ILE A 49 24.36 21.86 1.97
CA ILE A 49 23.00 21.66 1.43
C ILE A 49 22.15 22.91 1.59
N ILE A 50 22.23 23.58 2.74
CA ILE A 50 21.45 24.79 3.00
C ILE A 50 21.94 25.98 2.17
N ASN A 51 23.24 26.13 1.96
CA ASN A 51 23.79 27.14 1.06
C ASN A 51 23.35 26.87 -0.39
N ASP A 52 23.45 25.63 -0.87
CA ASP A 52 22.99 25.24 -2.21
C ASP A 52 21.47 25.42 -2.41
N TYR A 53 20.68 25.36 -1.34
CA TYR A 53 19.26 25.74 -1.36
C TYR A 53 19.07 27.25 -1.52
N PHE A 54 19.73 28.05 -0.69
CA PHE A 54 19.63 29.51 -0.75
C PHE A 54 20.22 30.07 -2.05
N ASP A 55 21.29 29.49 -2.58
CA ASP A 55 21.87 29.88 -3.87
C ASP A 55 20.82 29.75 -4.99
N LYS A 56 20.09 28.63 -5.05
CA LYS A 56 19.01 28.44 -6.04
C LYS A 56 17.81 29.35 -5.80
N TRP A 57 17.46 29.59 -4.54
CA TRP A 57 16.36 30.48 -4.20
C TRP A 57 16.67 31.92 -4.57
N GLU A 58 17.89 32.39 -4.29
CA GLU A 58 18.41 33.70 -4.66
C GLU A 58 18.50 33.81 -6.19
N GLU A 59 19.05 32.80 -6.88
CA GLU A 59 19.10 32.76 -8.36
C GLU A 59 17.71 32.89 -8.98
N LEU A 60 16.71 32.16 -8.48
CA LEU A 60 15.33 32.29 -8.96
C LEU A 60 14.79 33.71 -8.72
N ASN A 61 15.00 34.25 -7.53
CA ASN A 61 14.48 35.56 -7.17
C ASN A 61 15.14 36.68 -7.99
N GLU A 62 16.43 36.55 -8.32
CA GLU A 62 17.20 37.50 -9.13
C GLU A 62 16.83 37.47 -10.62
N GLN A 63 16.23 36.39 -11.12
CA GLN A 63 15.74 36.32 -12.51
C GLN A 63 14.62 37.32 -12.81
N TYR A 64 13.91 37.80 -11.78
CA TYR A 64 12.79 38.71 -11.92
C TYR A 64 13.13 40.08 -11.36
N ASP A 65 12.96 41.14 -12.16
CA ASP A 65 13.27 42.51 -11.74
C ASP A 65 12.52 42.90 -10.46
N GLY A 66 13.26 43.34 -9.44
CA GLY A 66 12.71 43.63 -8.11
C GLY A 66 12.26 42.42 -7.29
N GLY A 67 12.62 41.19 -7.70
CA GLY A 67 12.31 39.95 -6.99
C GLY A 67 10.87 39.45 -7.15
N ILE A 68 10.60 38.26 -6.64
CA ILE A 68 9.26 37.66 -6.64
C ILE A 68 8.43 38.25 -5.49
N PRO A 69 7.22 38.77 -5.74
CA PRO A 69 6.36 39.33 -4.70
C PRO A 69 6.00 38.29 -3.63
N PRO A 70 5.84 38.68 -2.36
CA PRO A 70 5.45 37.75 -1.29
C PRO A 70 4.07 37.11 -1.52
N GLU A 71 3.17 37.77 -2.25
CA GLU A 71 1.87 37.22 -2.64
C GLU A 71 1.99 36.05 -3.64
N HIS A 72 3.15 35.91 -4.28
CA HIS A 72 3.41 34.87 -5.29
C HIS A 72 4.20 33.69 -4.73
N ILE A 73 4.76 33.81 -3.53
CA ILE A 73 5.56 32.77 -2.89
C ILE A 73 4.66 31.97 -1.96
N TRP A 74 4.34 30.74 -2.34
CA TRP A 74 3.44 29.85 -1.60
C TRP A 74 4.21 28.66 -1.05
N ASN A 75 3.85 28.23 0.16
CA ASN A 75 4.32 27.01 0.77
C ASN A 75 3.13 26.08 1.05
N MET A 76 3.19 24.84 0.55
CA MET A 76 2.19 23.81 0.83
C MET A 76 2.81 22.65 1.58
N ASP A 77 2.02 22.09 2.50
CA ASP A 77 2.38 20.91 3.26
C ASP A 77 1.13 20.19 3.77
N GLU A 78 1.31 18.94 4.19
CA GLU A 78 0.25 18.07 4.67
C GLU A 78 0.33 17.84 6.17
N LYS A 79 -0.83 17.79 6.81
CA LYS A 79 -0.94 17.47 8.23
C LYS A 79 -2.02 16.46 8.52
N GLY A 80 -1.64 15.35 9.13
CA GLY A 80 -2.59 14.44 9.78
C GLY A 80 -3.17 15.04 11.06
N ILE A 81 -4.49 15.05 11.18
CA ILE A 81 -5.23 15.36 12.41
C ILE A 81 -6.09 14.15 12.82
N GLN A 82 -6.15 13.87 14.12
CA GLN A 82 -7.01 12.82 14.66
C GLN A 82 -8.32 13.45 15.13
N MET A 83 -9.47 12.90 14.72
CA MET A 83 -10.80 13.47 15.00
C MET A 83 -11.08 13.68 16.49
N GLY A 84 -10.57 12.79 17.36
CA GLY A 84 -10.70 12.88 18.81
C GLY A 84 -9.63 13.71 19.52
N GLY A 85 -8.77 14.43 18.78
CA GLY A 85 -7.63 15.18 19.33
C GLY A 85 -6.40 14.32 19.65
N GLY A 86 -6.52 13.00 19.48
CA GLY A 86 -5.42 12.07 19.70
C GLY A 86 -5.12 11.79 21.17
N ARG A 87 -4.06 11.01 21.41
CA ARG A 87 -3.70 10.51 22.76
C ARG A 87 -2.91 11.50 23.60
N LYS A 88 -2.44 12.60 22.99
CA LYS A 88 -1.60 13.58 23.69
C LYS A 88 -2.45 14.54 24.51
N ASN A 89 -2.03 14.80 25.74
CA ASN A 89 -2.60 15.88 26.55
C ASN A 89 -2.47 17.22 25.81
N ASN A 90 -3.45 18.09 25.97
CA ASN A 90 -3.45 19.44 25.36
C ASN A 90 -2.44 20.41 25.99
N GLY A 91 -1.63 19.96 26.97
CA GLY A 91 -0.66 20.78 27.70
C GLY A 91 -1.28 21.70 28.76
N LYS A 92 -2.60 21.65 28.95
CA LYS A 92 -3.28 22.51 29.92
C LYS A 92 -3.14 21.95 31.33
N GLY A 93 -2.58 22.77 32.23
CA GLY A 93 -2.59 22.50 33.67
C GLY A 93 -4.01 22.65 34.24
N TYR A 94 -4.38 21.74 35.14
CA TYR A 94 -5.65 21.78 35.88
C TYR A 94 -5.37 21.84 37.38
N PHE A 95 -6.12 22.67 38.10
CA PHE A 95 -6.06 22.73 39.54
C PHE A 95 -6.99 21.67 40.15
N TYR A 96 -6.43 20.87 41.05
CA TYR A 96 -7.18 19.91 41.86
C TYR A 96 -6.87 20.19 43.33
N LEU A 97 -7.87 20.02 44.20
CA LEU A 97 -7.62 19.95 45.63
C LEU A 97 -6.74 18.73 45.91
N ARG A 98 -5.80 18.87 46.87
CA ARG A 98 -4.83 17.81 47.22
C ARG A 98 -5.49 16.46 47.49
N ASP A 99 -6.67 16.49 48.12
CA ASP A 99 -7.37 15.28 48.57
C ASP A 99 -8.25 14.64 47.48
N TYR A 100 -8.40 15.28 46.32
CA TYR A 100 -9.17 14.73 45.21
C TYR A 100 -8.36 13.61 44.54
N ARG A 101 -8.83 12.36 44.71
CA ARG A 101 -8.22 11.19 44.07
C ARG A 101 -8.52 11.09 42.57
N ASN A 102 -9.73 11.51 42.16
CA ASN A 102 -10.15 11.47 40.77
C ASN A 102 -9.70 12.74 40.05
N ARG A 103 -8.66 12.60 39.21
CA ARG A 103 -8.10 13.69 38.39
C ARG A 103 -8.16 13.32 36.92
N TYR A 104 -9.37 12.98 36.47
CA TYR A 104 -9.65 12.53 35.12
C TYR A 104 -10.26 13.64 34.28
N ARG A 105 -9.95 13.62 33.00
CA ARG A 105 -10.57 14.44 31.96
C ARG A 105 -11.16 13.49 30.93
N ILE A 106 -12.38 13.77 30.47
CA ILE A 106 -13.00 13.03 29.38
C ILE A 106 -12.26 13.39 28.09
N SER A 107 -11.88 12.38 27.30
CA SER A 107 -11.29 12.53 25.97
C SER A 107 -11.93 11.53 25.02
N SER A 108 -12.01 11.87 23.74
CA SER A 108 -12.54 10.95 22.73
C SER A 108 -11.52 9.87 22.44
N ASP A 109 -11.99 8.67 22.15
CA ASP A 109 -11.22 7.53 21.66
C ASP A 109 -11.17 7.46 20.11
N ASN A 110 -11.80 8.42 19.42
CA ASN A 110 -11.79 8.46 17.96
C ASN A 110 -10.41 8.90 17.44
N LEU A 111 -9.60 7.93 17.02
CA LEU A 111 -8.26 8.16 16.48
C LEU A 111 -8.23 8.15 14.95
N GLU A 112 -9.39 8.19 14.28
CA GLU A 112 -9.46 8.27 12.81
C GLU A 112 -8.69 9.50 12.33
N LEU A 113 -7.76 9.24 11.40
CA LEU A 113 -6.89 10.26 10.82
C LEU A 113 -7.58 10.91 9.63
N VAL A 114 -7.50 12.24 9.57
CA VAL A 114 -7.82 13.04 8.39
C VAL A 114 -6.56 13.77 7.98
N THR A 115 -6.16 13.66 6.72
CA THR A 115 -5.05 14.44 6.19
C THR A 115 -5.59 15.80 5.73
N VAL A 116 -4.92 16.87 6.12
CA VAL A 116 -5.28 18.24 5.74
C VAL A 116 -4.17 18.82 4.87
N ILE A 117 -4.53 19.34 3.71
CA ILE A 117 -3.61 20.03 2.80
C ILE A 117 -3.74 21.53 3.08
N GLU A 118 -2.67 22.12 3.61
CA GLU A 118 -2.58 23.54 3.89
C GLU A 118 -1.60 24.22 2.94
N CYS A 119 -1.94 25.43 2.48
CA CYS A 119 -1.06 26.21 1.63
C CYS A 119 -1.16 27.70 1.98
N VAL A 120 -0.01 28.35 2.18
CA VAL A 120 0.10 29.72 2.69
C VAL A 120 1.12 30.54 1.92
N SER A 121 0.89 31.84 1.74
CA SER A 121 1.80 32.75 1.04
C SER A 121 2.71 33.53 1.97
N ALA A 122 3.86 33.98 1.47
CA ALA A 122 4.76 34.87 2.21
C ALA A 122 4.10 36.21 2.59
N ALA A 123 3.10 36.65 1.84
CA ALA A 123 2.30 37.84 2.18
C ALA A 123 1.37 37.60 3.37
N GLY A 124 1.19 36.35 3.80
CA GLY A 124 0.38 35.93 4.92
C GLY A 124 -1.06 35.53 4.57
N ASP A 125 -1.34 35.27 3.30
CA ASP A 125 -2.64 34.76 2.87
C ASP A 125 -2.63 33.22 2.90
N SER A 126 -3.82 32.59 2.90
CA SER A 126 -3.94 31.13 2.86
C SER A 126 -4.84 30.70 1.71
N ALA A 127 -4.47 29.63 1.03
CA ALA A 127 -5.34 28.98 0.06
C ALA A 127 -6.49 28.23 0.75
N PRO A 128 -7.56 27.90 0.00
CA PRO A 128 -8.61 27.00 0.48
C PRO A 128 -8.03 25.63 0.86
N THR A 129 -8.43 25.12 2.03
CA THR A 129 -7.89 23.88 2.62
C THR A 129 -8.63 22.66 2.08
N ALA A 130 -7.88 21.69 1.58
CA ALA A 130 -8.44 20.39 1.18
C ALA A 130 -8.23 19.34 2.27
N PHE A 131 -9.08 18.32 2.26
CA PHE A 131 -9.06 17.23 3.22
C PHE A 131 -9.00 15.89 2.50
N VAL A 132 -8.26 14.93 3.03
CA VAL A 132 -8.26 13.54 2.56
C VAL A 132 -8.77 12.65 3.68
N LEU A 133 -9.87 11.97 3.40
CA LEU A 133 -10.50 11.04 4.33
C LEU A 133 -10.27 9.59 3.86
N SER A 134 -10.26 8.69 4.83
CA SER A 134 -10.35 7.25 4.56
C SER A 134 -11.64 6.92 3.82
N ASP A 135 -11.65 5.79 3.10
CA ASP A 135 -12.86 5.31 2.43
C ASP A 135 -14.04 5.17 3.40
N GLY A 136 -15.22 5.57 2.93
CA GLY A 136 -16.47 5.52 3.67
C GLY A 136 -17.42 6.67 3.32
N PRO A 137 -18.49 6.87 4.08
CA PRO A 137 -19.46 7.94 3.82
C PRO A 137 -18.81 9.33 3.87
N LEU A 138 -19.20 10.22 2.95
CA LEU A 138 -18.74 11.61 2.98
C LEU A 138 -19.60 12.47 3.93
N PRO A 139 -19.04 13.53 4.54
CA PRO A 139 -19.84 14.54 5.22
C PRO A 139 -20.82 15.23 4.26
N ASP A 140 -21.88 15.82 4.80
CA ASP A 140 -22.79 16.65 4.01
C ASP A 140 -22.09 17.95 3.60
N LEU A 141 -21.70 18.01 2.32
CA LEU A 141 -20.93 19.13 1.77
C LEU A 141 -21.77 20.36 1.44
N ARG A 142 -23.11 20.26 1.42
CA ARG A 142 -23.98 21.36 0.94
C ARG A 142 -23.75 22.68 1.67
N LYS A 143 -23.39 22.61 2.95
CA LYS A 143 -23.10 23.78 3.80
C LYS A 143 -21.66 24.31 3.64
N LEU A 144 -20.76 23.54 3.04
CA LEU A 144 -19.34 23.87 2.86
C LEU A 144 -19.05 24.46 1.48
N VAL A 145 -19.90 24.21 0.48
CA VAL A 145 -19.71 24.71 -0.90
C VAL A 145 -19.64 26.24 -0.96
N SER A 146 -20.31 26.95 -0.05
CA SER A 146 -20.27 28.41 0.04
C SER A 146 -19.13 28.96 0.90
N ASP A 147 -18.34 28.10 1.57
CA ASP A 147 -17.20 28.55 2.37
C ASP A 147 -15.95 28.63 1.50
N GLU A 148 -15.48 29.86 1.22
CA GLU A 148 -14.28 30.09 0.39
C GLU A 148 -13.00 29.49 1.00
N SER A 149 -12.99 29.15 2.29
CA SER A 149 -11.86 28.47 2.93
C SER A 149 -11.82 26.97 2.69
N PHE A 150 -12.88 26.40 2.10
CA PHE A 150 -12.99 24.98 1.78
C PHE A 150 -12.45 24.65 0.38
N GLY A 151 -11.39 23.86 0.32
CA GLY A 151 -10.70 23.44 -0.90
C GLY A 151 -11.19 22.13 -1.51
N GLY A 152 -12.00 21.35 -0.79
CA GLY A 152 -12.54 20.07 -1.28
C GLY A 152 -12.20 18.87 -0.38
N ILE A 153 -12.71 17.69 -0.76
CA ILE A 153 -12.43 16.43 -0.06
C ILE A 153 -12.01 15.37 -1.09
N GLY A 154 -10.80 14.85 -0.91
CA GLY A 154 -10.31 13.62 -1.53
C GLY A 154 -10.59 12.39 -0.66
N ARG A 155 -10.51 11.21 -1.28
CA ARG A 155 -10.65 9.92 -0.59
C ARG A 155 -9.57 8.97 -1.03
N SER A 156 -8.98 8.26 -0.08
CA SER A 156 -8.08 7.16 -0.37
C SER A 156 -8.35 5.98 0.56
N PRO A 157 -8.02 4.74 0.15
CA PRO A 157 -8.18 3.56 1.00
C PRO A 157 -7.46 3.67 2.34
N SER A 158 -6.36 4.43 2.38
CA SER A 158 -5.50 4.58 3.55
C SER A 158 -5.75 5.88 4.34
N GLY A 159 -6.53 6.83 3.80
CA GLY A 159 -6.71 8.18 4.36
C GLY A 159 -5.51 9.13 4.17
N TRP A 160 -4.47 8.66 3.48
CA TRP A 160 -3.31 9.47 3.08
C TRP A 160 -3.54 10.07 1.70
N THR A 161 -2.90 11.20 1.42
CA THR A 161 -2.91 11.75 0.08
C THR A 161 -2.22 10.79 -0.89
N ASP A 162 -2.86 10.52 -2.02
CA ASP A 162 -2.20 9.91 -3.17
C ASP A 162 -1.82 11.00 -4.19
N ASN A 163 -1.06 10.61 -5.21
CA ASN A 163 -0.56 11.54 -6.20
C ASN A 163 -1.71 12.24 -6.94
N GLU A 164 -2.80 11.51 -7.19
CA GLU A 164 -3.97 11.95 -7.91
C GLU A 164 -4.73 13.06 -7.15
N ILE A 165 -4.96 12.89 -5.85
CA ILE A 165 -5.64 13.88 -5.01
C ILE A 165 -4.82 15.17 -4.89
N CYS A 166 -3.50 15.05 -4.69
CA CYS A 166 -2.61 16.22 -4.64
C CYS A 166 -2.61 16.97 -5.98
N GLN A 167 -2.58 16.24 -7.10
CA GLN A 167 -2.60 16.81 -8.45
C GLN A 167 -3.92 17.51 -8.76
N GLU A 168 -5.04 16.90 -8.37
CA GLU A 168 -6.37 17.47 -8.56
C GLU A 168 -6.55 18.75 -7.74
N TRP A 169 -6.13 18.75 -6.48
CA TRP A 169 -6.10 19.96 -5.66
C TRP A 169 -5.24 21.05 -6.29
N LEU A 170 -4.05 20.70 -6.79
CA LEU A 170 -3.14 21.65 -7.42
C LEU A 170 -3.81 22.34 -8.60
N GLU A 171 -4.35 21.56 -9.53
CA GLU A 171 -4.93 22.04 -10.79
C GLU A 171 -6.25 22.77 -10.60
N GLN A 172 -7.18 22.19 -9.84
CA GLN A 172 -8.54 22.70 -9.77
C GLN A 172 -8.72 23.78 -8.70
N LYS A 173 -7.82 23.87 -7.71
CA LYS A 173 -7.98 24.74 -6.55
C LYS A 173 -6.83 25.71 -6.39
N PHE A 174 -5.62 25.19 -6.22
CA PHE A 174 -4.47 26.04 -5.89
C PHE A 174 -4.09 26.97 -7.04
N MET A 175 -3.81 26.45 -8.25
CA MET A 175 -3.31 27.28 -9.35
C MET A 175 -4.30 28.40 -9.72
N PRO A 176 -5.62 28.15 -9.92
CA PRO A 176 -6.58 29.22 -10.17
C PRO A 176 -6.63 30.25 -9.04
N PHE A 177 -6.63 29.80 -7.78
CA PHE A 177 -6.64 30.68 -6.62
C PHE A 177 -5.39 31.54 -6.55
N ALA A 178 -4.20 30.95 -6.65
CA ALA A 178 -2.93 31.66 -6.58
C ALA A 178 -2.78 32.66 -7.73
N CYS A 179 -3.15 32.29 -8.96
CA CYS A 179 -3.13 33.24 -10.09
C CYS A 179 -4.10 34.41 -9.87
N SER A 180 -5.27 34.18 -9.25
CA SER A 180 -6.20 35.27 -8.89
C SER A 180 -5.65 36.25 -7.86
N LYS A 181 -4.65 35.84 -7.06
CA LYS A 181 -3.98 36.67 -6.05
C LYS A 181 -2.72 37.37 -6.56
N ARG A 182 -2.39 37.23 -7.85
CA ARG A 182 -1.20 37.86 -8.41
C ARG A 182 -1.30 39.38 -8.40
N VAL A 183 -0.37 40.01 -7.69
CA VAL A 183 -0.14 41.46 -7.73
C VAL A 183 0.64 41.93 -8.96
N ASP A 184 1.40 41.05 -9.62
CA ASP A 184 2.19 41.35 -10.82
C ASP A 184 2.01 40.22 -11.85
N LYS A 185 1.49 40.56 -13.04
CA LYS A 185 1.21 39.58 -14.09
C LYS A 185 2.45 39.18 -14.89
N SER A 186 3.58 39.84 -14.69
CA SER A 186 4.85 39.49 -15.34
C SER A 186 5.68 38.46 -14.56
N LYS A 187 5.32 38.19 -13.28
CA LYS A 187 6.10 37.34 -12.37
C LYS A 187 5.38 36.03 -12.03
N PRO A 188 6.09 34.91 -11.89
CA PRO A 188 5.48 33.59 -11.70
C PRO A 188 4.87 33.45 -10.31
N ILE A 189 3.94 32.51 -10.16
CA ILE A 189 3.65 31.89 -8.86
C ILE A 189 4.73 30.87 -8.55
N VAL A 190 5.26 30.91 -7.34
CA VAL A 190 6.20 29.90 -6.85
C VAL A 190 5.54 29.07 -5.77
N LEU A 191 5.44 27.76 -5.99
CA LEU A 191 4.96 26.80 -5.00
C LEU A 191 6.13 26.01 -4.42
N ILE A 192 6.34 26.15 -3.12
CA ILE A 192 7.39 25.48 -2.38
C ILE A 192 6.82 24.26 -1.66
N LEU A 193 7.36 23.09 -1.98
CA LEU A 193 6.92 21.78 -1.47
C LEU A 193 8.08 21.01 -0.85
N ASP A 194 7.78 19.99 -0.05
CA ASP A 194 8.79 19.00 0.29
C ASP A 194 9.15 18.13 -0.93
N GLY A 195 10.38 17.64 -0.98
CA GLY A 195 10.86 16.79 -2.07
C GLY A 195 10.44 15.33 -1.92
N HIS A 196 9.24 15.05 -1.37
CA HIS A 196 8.75 13.68 -1.27
C HIS A 196 8.41 13.12 -2.66
N GLU A 197 8.63 11.82 -2.86
CA GLU A 197 8.53 11.16 -4.17
C GLU A 197 7.13 11.29 -4.82
N SER A 198 6.10 11.50 -4.00
CA SER A 198 4.72 11.80 -4.45
C SER A 198 4.58 13.13 -5.17
N HIS A 199 5.39 14.13 -4.82
CA HIS A 199 5.36 15.47 -5.41
C HIS A 199 6.23 15.60 -6.66
N GLU A 200 6.84 14.51 -7.13
CA GLU A 200 7.76 14.52 -8.28
C GLU A 200 7.30 13.63 -9.43
N ASN A 201 5.99 13.52 -9.62
CA ASN A 201 5.41 12.73 -10.70
C ASN A 201 5.35 13.52 -12.03
N TRP A 202 5.49 12.79 -13.14
CA TRP A 202 5.26 13.26 -14.51
C TRP A 202 3.94 14.02 -14.66
N GLU A 203 2.86 13.47 -14.12
CA GLU A 203 1.52 14.03 -14.29
C GLU A 203 1.35 15.38 -13.59
N LEU A 204 2.03 15.57 -12.46
CA LEU A 204 2.09 16.88 -11.78
C LEU A 204 2.69 17.95 -12.68
N ARG A 205 3.84 17.64 -13.30
CA ARG A 205 4.52 18.55 -14.24
C ARG A 205 3.66 18.82 -15.46
N ARG A 206 3.00 17.79 -16.01
CA ARG A 206 2.06 17.94 -17.13
C ARG A 206 0.97 18.96 -16.80
N ARG A 207 0.30 18.81 -15.65
CA ARG A 207 -0.78 19.73 -15.22
C ARG A 207 -0.27 21.15 -15.03
N ILE A 208 0.92 21.33 -14.46
CA ILE A 208 1.55 22.64 -14.30
C ILE A 208 1.84 23.29 -15.65
N TYR A 209 2.45 22.56 -16.59
CA TYR A 209 2.80 23.11 -17.91
C TYR A 209 1.60 23.33 -18.82
N ALA A 210 0.54 22.54 -18.64
CA ALA A 210 -0.73 22.72 -19.34
C ALA A 210 -1.53 23.93 -18.83
N PHE A 211 -1.23 24.41 -17.62
CA PHE A 211 -1.92 25.53 -17.02
C PHE A 211 -1.49 26.86 -17.65
N SER A 212 -2.43 27.54 -18.33
CA SER A 212 -2.13 28.69 -19.20
C SER A 212 -2.27 30.06 -18.53
N ASP A 213 -2.96 30.19 -17.40
CA ASP A 213 -3.33 31.51 -16.86
C ASP A 213 -2.14 32.24 -16.22
N CYS A 214 -1.20 31.50 -15.65
CA CYS A 214 0.04 32.05 -15.12
C CYS A 214 1.15 30.99 -15.08
N GLU A 215 2.41 31.46 -15.14
CA GLU A 215 3.56 30.60 -14.91
C GLU A 215 3.59 30.14 -13.44
N VAL A 216 3.73 28.82 -13.24
CA VAL A 216 3.83 28.21 -11.91
C VAL A 216 5.14 27.43 -11.82
N ILE A 217 6.02 27.88 -10.92
CA ILE A 217 7.31 27.27 -10.64
C ILE A 217 7.22 26.49 -9.34
N VAL A 218 7.51 25.19 -9.39
CA VAL A 218 7.59 24.35 -8.21
C VAL A 218 9.04 24.23 -7.75
N PHE A 219 9.30 24.65 -6.51
CA PHE A 219 10.60 24.65 -5.88
C PHE A 219 10.61 23.69 -4.69
N CYS A 220 11.47 22.68 -4.71
CA CYS A 220 11.49 21.66 -3.66
C CYS A 220 12.58 21.93 -2.62
N PHE A 221 12.23 21.74 -1.35
CA PHE A 221 13.22 21.70 -0.28
C PHE A 221 14.22 20.56 -0.50
N PRO A 222 15.47 20.71 -0.02
CA PRO A 222 16.38 19.59 0.10
C PRO A 222 15.75 18.45 0.91
N SER A 223 16.17 17.22 0.64
CA SER A 223 15.61 16.08 1.36
C SER A 223 15.83 16.19 2.87
N LYS A 224 14.80 15.87 3.66
CA LYS A 224 14.83 15.77 5.12
C LYS A 224 15.20 17.08 5.87
N THR A 225 14.99 18.25 5.26
CA THR A 225 15.25 19.55 5.91
C THR A 225 13.99 20.34 6.30
N THR A 226 12.79 19.79 6.07
CA THR A 226 11.49 20.47 6.33
C THR A 226 11.36 20.99 7.76
N HIS A 227 11.81 20.22 8.75
CA HIS A 227 11.84 20.59 10.17
C HIS A 227 12.55 21.93 10.51
N LYS A 228 13.29 22.51 9.56
CA LYS A 228 13.95 23.82 9.67
C LYS A 228 13.55 24.79 8.55
N LEU A 229 13.30 24.29 7.33
CA LEU A 229 13.04 25.14 6.16
C LEU A 229 11.56 25.33 5.83
N GLN A 230 10.67 24.42 6.20
CA GLN A 230 9.25 24.42 5.80
C GLN A 230 8.44 25.33 6.75
N PRO A 231 7.90 26.49 6.28
CA PRO A 231 7.14 27.41 7.12
C PRO A 231 6.00 26.76 7.90
N LEU A 232 5.22 25.90 7.23
CA LEU A 232 4.07 25.22 7.83
C LEU A 232 4.49 24.33 9.01
N ASP A 233 5.52 23.50 8.84
CA ASP A 233 6.08 22.65 9.90
C ASP A 233 6.70 23.46 11.05
N VAL A 234 7.49 24.48 10.74
CA VAL A 234 8.34 25.18 11.72
C VAL A 234 7.53 26.09 12.66
N VAL A 235 6.39 26.60 12.19
CA VAL A 235 5.60 27.60 12.93
C VAL A 235 4.10 27.31 12.94
N VAL A 236 3.47 27.00 11.80
CA VAL A 236 2.01 27.06 11.67
C VAL A 236 1.32 25.83 12.27
N PHE A 237 1.85 24.63 12.02
CA PHE A 237 1.20 23.39 12.39
C PHE A 237 1.17 23.08 13.89
N ASN A 238 2.08 23.65 14.68
CA ASN A 238 2.08 23.45 16.13
C ASN A 238 0.89 24.17 16.81
N PRO A 239 0.65 25.48 16.60
CA PRO A 239 -0.56 26.17 17.04
C PRO A 239 -1.85 25.51 16.55
N VAL A 240 -1.90 25.08 15.28
CA VAL A 240 -3.06 24.36 14.72
C VAL A 240 -3.33 23.07 15.50
N GLY A 241 -2.32 22.23 15.69
CA GLY A 241 -2.47 20.96 16.42
C GLY A 241 -2.81 21.15 17.91
N ARG A 242 -2.39 22.26 18.52
CA ARG A 242 -2.78 22.62 19.89
C ARG A 242 -4.24 23.06 19.98
N LYS A 243 -4.65 24.02 19.14
CA LYS A 243 -6.03 24.50 19.11
C LYS A 243 -7.01 23.41 18.69
N TRP A 244 -6.61 22.50 17.80
CA TRP A 244 -7.42 21.34 17.43
C TRP A 244 -7.69 20.42 18.62
N ARG A 245 -6.66 20.08 19.41
CA ARG A 245 -6.81 19.28 20.64
C ARG A 245 -7.74 19.94 21.65
N GLU A 246 -7.53 21.24 21.91
CA GLU A 246 -8.39 22.02 22.80
C GLU A 246 -9.85 22.05 22.31
N HIS A 247 -10.05 22.19 21.00
CA HIS A 247 -11.36 22.18 20.38
C HIS A 247 -12.05 20.82 20.52
N CYS A 248 -11.34 19.72 20.28
CA CYS A 248 -11.85 18.36 20.49
C CYS A 248 -12.32 18.17 21.94
N ASP A 249 -11.49 18.56 22.91
CA ASP A 249 -11.83 18.48 24.34
C ASP A 249 -13.08 19.30 24.69
N MET A 250 -13.17 20.54 24.19
CA MET A 250 -14.30 21.44 24.44
C MET A 250 -15.60 20.96 23.79
N THR A 251 -15.52 20.45 22.57
CA THR A 251 -16.67 19.95 21.81
C THR A 251 -17.21 18.68 22.45
N LEU A 252 -16.33 17.79 22.92
CA LEU A 252 -16.72 16.61 23.69
C LEU A 252 -17.35 16.98 25.04
N HIS A 253 -16.84 18.00 25.73
CA HIS A 253 -17.45 18.48 26.98
C HIS A 253 -18.89 19.00 26.78
N LYS A 254 -19.23 19.46 25.58
CA LYS A 254 -20.60 19.84 25.19
C LYS A 254 -21.48 18.64 24.79
N GLY A 255 -20.95 17.42 24.84
CA GLY A 255 -21.62 16.19 24.43
C GLY A 255 -21.59 15.95 22.91
N ILE A 256 -20.77 16.68 22.16
CA ILE A 256 -20.66 16.54 20.70
C ILE A 256 -19.41 15.73 20.38
N THR A 257 -19.58 14.62 19.66
CA THR A 257 -18.45 13.82 19.17
C THR A 257 -18.04 14.30 17.79
N ILE A 258 -16.73 14.50 17.58
CA ILE A 258 -16.18 14.76 16.25
C ILE A 258 -16.04 13.42 15.52
N SER A 259 -16.62 13.38 14.32
CA SER A 259 -16.71 12.22 13.43
C SER A 259 -16.43 12.67 11.99
N ARG A 260 -16.38 11.72 11.07
CA ARG A 260 -16.20 12.00 9.64
C ARG A 260 -17.26 12.94 9.05
N TYR A 261 -18.43 13.08 9.69
CA TYR A 261 -19.52 13.92 9.21
C TYR A 261 -19.39 15.40 9.57
N ASN A 262 -18.65 15.73 10.64
CA ASN A 262 -18.52 17.11 11.13
C ASN A 262 -17.05 17.57 11.26
N VAL A 263 -16.05 16.69 11.08
CA VAL A 263 -14.62 17.06 11.20
C VAL A 263 -14.23 18.26 10.35
N VAL A 264 -14.74 18.36 9.12
CA VAL A 264 -14.39 19.46 8.19
C VAL A 264 -14.87 20.82 8.71
N PRO A 265 -16.17 21.06 8.97
CA PRO A 265 -16.60 22.34 9.52
C PRO A 265 -15.96 22.66 10.88
N GLU A 266 -15.76 21.66 11.74
CA GLU A 266 -15.10 21.86 13.04
C GLU A 266 -13.64 22.30 12.86
N TYR A 267 -12.91 21.71 11.90
CA TYR A 267 -11.54 22.09 11.61
C TYR A 267 -11.44 23.49 11.01
N LEU A 268 -12.33 23.86 10.08
CA LEU A 268 -12.36 25.20 9.49
C LEU A 268 -12.57 26.29 10.56
N GLU A 269 -13.39 26.03 11.58
CA GLU A 269 -13.58 26.95 12.71
C GLU A 269 -12.32 27.10 13.59
N VAL A 270 -11.56 26.01 13.77
CA VAL A 270 -10.26 26.06 14.45
C VAL A 270 -9.24 26.82 13.61
N ARG A 271 -9.21 26.52 12.30
CA ARG A 271 -8.29 27.12 11.33
C ARG A 271 -8.42 28.64 11.29
N LYS A 272 -9.65 29.16 11.24
CA LYS A 272 -9.94 30.62 11.30
C LYS A 272 -9.27 31.32 12.48
N LYS A 273 -9.07 30.62 13.60
CA LYS A 273 -8.43 31.15 14.81
C LYS A 273 -6.92 30.83 14.86
N ALA A 274 -6.49 29.73 14.27
CA ALA A 274 -5.13 29.21 14.38
C ALA A 274 -4.19 29.79 13.32
N VAL A 275 -4.64 29.87 12.07
CA VAL A 275 -3.84 30.25 10.92
C VAL A 275 -4.05 31.74 10.65
N THR A 276 -3.29 32.59 11.35
CA THR A 276 -3.37 34.05 11.21
C THR A 276 -2.32 34.59 10.25
N LYS A 277 -2.60 35.74 9.65
CA LYS A 277 -1.70 36.43 8.72
C LYS A 277 -0.30 36.68 9.31
N ASP A 278 -0.25 37.11 10.58
CA ASP A 278 1.01 37.37 11.27
C ASP A 278 1.78 36.09 11.60
N LEU A 279 1.08 34.99 11.91
CA LEU A 279 1.71 33.70 12.15
C LEU A 279 2.36 33.17 10.87
N ILE A 280 1.66 33.28 9.74
CA ILE A 280 2.20 32.89 8.42
C ILE A 280 3.44 33.71 8.09
N ARG A 281 3.38 35.05 8.18
CA ARG A 281 4.54 35.92 7.92
C ARG A 281 5.72 35.59 8.82
N THR A 282 5.46 35.35 10.11
CA THR A 282 6.49 34.91 11.07
C THR A 282 7.13 33.59 10.65
N ALA A 283 6.34 32.67 10.08
CA ALA A 283 6.84 31.40 9.55
C ALA A 283 7.87 31.60 8.44
N PHE A 284 7.53 32.41 7.43
CA PHE A 284 8.44 32.71 6.32
C PHE A 284 9.71 33.45 6.75
N VAL A 285 9.60 34.37 7.71
CA VAL A 285 10.75 35.07 8.30
C VAL A 285 11.66 34.10 9.03
N LYS A 286 11.09 33.19 9.84
CA LYS A 286 11.86 32.24 10.66
C LYS A 286 12.57 31.17 9.83
N THR A 287 12.09 30.87 8.63
CA THR A 287 12.75 29.94 7.69
C THR A 287 13.68 30.63 6.70
N GLY A 288 13.72 31.97 6.69
CA GLY A 288 14.58 32.76 5.80
C GLY A 288 14.12 32.79 4.34
N ILE A 289 12.94 32.27 4.02
CA ILE A 289 12.40 32.26 2.66
C ILE A 289 11.97 33.67 2.24
N TYR A 290 11.29 34.39 3.15
CA TYR A 290 10.84 35.75 2.88
C TYR A 290 10.79 36.62 4.16
N PRO A 291 11.47 37.79 4.19
CA PRO A 291 12.50 38.20 3.23
C PRO A 291 13.62 37.16 3.14
N VAL A 292 14.28 37.10 1.99
CA VAL A 292 15.38 36.15 1.77
C VAL A 292 16.49 36.41 2.79
N ASN A 293 16.80 35.42 3.61
CA ASN A 293 17.86 35.48 4.60
C ASN A 293 18.56 34.12 4.74
N ARG A 294 19.64 33.94 3.98
CA ARG A 294 20.47 32.73 4.04
C ARG A 294 21.18 32.52 5.38
N ASN A 295 21.30 33.58 6.20
CA ASN A 295 21.95 33.56 7.51
C ASN A 295 20.95 33.36 8.66
N VAL A 296 19.73 32.89 8.37
CA VAL A 296 18.71 32.62 9.39
C VAL A 296 19.13 31.50 10.36
N PHE A 297 20.02 30.59 9.92
CA PHE A 297 20.55 29.50 10.72
C PHE A 297 21.96 29.81 11.21
N SER A 298 22.21 29.50 12.47
CA SER A 298 23.49 29.67 13.15
C SER A 298 24.37 28.42 13.06
N GLU A 299 25.63 28.54 13.48
CA GLU A 299 26.53 27.39 13.63
C GLU A 299 25.97 26.29 14.55
N GLU A 300 25.21 26.69 15.57
CA GLU A 300 24.57 25.76 16.51
C GLU A 300 23.53 24.88 15.80
N ASP A 301 22.82 25.43 14.80
CA ASP A 301 21.81 24.69 14.05
C ASP A 301 22.43 23.56 13.19
N PHE A 302 23.68 23.73 12.76
CA PHE A 302 24.43 22.73 12.00
C PHE A 302 25.20 21.74 12.88
N THR A 303 25.22 21.95 14.20
CA THR A 303 25.95 21.08 15.14
C THR A 303 25.55 19.61 15.03
N PRO A 304 24.25 19.24 14.86
CA PRO A 304 23.86 17.84 14.68
C PRO A 304 24.48 17.16 13.45
N SER A 305 24.81 17.92 12.40
CA SER A 305 25.43 17.35 11.20
C SER A 305 26.92 17.09 11.36
N MET A 306 27.59 17.74 12.33
CA MET A 306 29.05 17.67 12.52
C MET A 306 29.57 16.24 12.66
N ALA A 307 28.85 15.38 13.40
CA ALA A 307 29.24 13.98 13.58
C ALA A 307 29.24 13.16 12.27
N SER A 308 28.53 13.64 11.26
CA SER A 308 28.42 13.01 9.94
C SER A 308 29.13 13.78 8.81
N SER A 309 29.66 14.97 9.11
CA SER A 309 30.39 15.78 8.16
C SER A 309 31.81 15.22 8.01
N SER A 310 32.18 14.84 6.78
CA SER A 310 33.55 14.48 6.42
C SER A 310 34.45 15.71 6.26
N CYS A 311 34.28 16.72 7.12
CA CYS A 311 35.25 17.81 7.17
C CYS A 311 36.50 17.19 7.80
N ALA A 312 37.54 17.03 7.00
CA ALA A 312 38.84 16.60 7.50
C ALA A 312 39.29 17.65 8.52
N HIS A 313 39.12 17.36 9.80
CA HIS A 313 39.72 18.15 10.88
C HIS A 313 41.22 17.83 10.89
N VAL A 314 41.91 18.31 9.88
CA VAL A 314 43.36 18.30 9.87
C VAL A 314 43.85 19.49 10.70
N PRO A 315 44.91 19.31 11.51
CA PRO A 315 45.52 20.43 12.24
C PRO A 315 45.93 21.55 11.26
N ALA A 316 46.00 22.79 11.72
CA ALA A 316 46.44 23.93 10.90
C ALA A 316 47.86 23.78 10.29
N SER A 317 48.60 22.74 10.70
CA SER A 317 49.90 22.36 10.14
C SER A 317 49.82 21.43 8.92
N PHE A 318 48.61 21.04 8.49
CA PHE A 318 48.43 20.15 7.35
C PHE A 318 48.48 20.97 6.05
N PRO A 319 49.34 20.62 5.09
CA PRO A 319 49.52 21.40 3.87
C PRO A 319 48.27 21.34 2.98
N ASP A 320 47.82 22.51 2.51
CA ASP A 320 46.60 22.67 1.70
C ASP A 320 46.71 22.06 0.29
N ASP A 321 47.92 21.86 -0.23
CA ASP A 321 48.15 21.35 -1.58
C ASP A 321 49.24 20.28 -1.59
N VAL A 322 48.82 19.02 -1.78
CA VAL A 322 49.72 17.97 -2.26
C VAL A 322 49.33 17.70 -3.71
N PRO A 323 50.24 17.83 -4.70
CA PRO A 323 49.92 17.52 -6.08
C PRO A 323 49.40 16.08 -6.16
N SER A 324 48.15 15.92 -6.61
CA SER A 324 47.54 14.62 -6.84
C SER A 324 48.42 13.82 -7.80
N SER A 325 49.10 12.78 -7.30
CA SER A 325 49.64 11.74 -8.17
C SER A 325 48.48 10.99 -8.83
N ASP A 326 48.71 10.55 -10.06
CA ASP A 326 47.73 9.92 -10.95
C ASP A 326 46.90 8.78 -10.32
N ALA A 327 45.69 8.64 -10.87
CA ALA A 327 44.60 7.77 -10.44
C ALA A 327 45.03 6.35 -10.04
N ALA A 328 44.94 6.05 -8.74
CA ALA A 328 44.81 4.69 -8.26
C ALA A 328 43.34 4.27 -8.33
N ILE A 329 43.05 3.26 -9.14
CA ILE A 329 41.77 2.55 -9.22
C ILE A 329 41.49 1.92 -7.84
N PRO A 330 40.43 2.30 -7.11
CA PRO A 330 40.05 1.61 -5.88
C PRO A 330 39.09 0.47 -6.23
N THR A 331 39.55 -0.73 -5.95
CA THR A 331 38.81 -1.99 -5.92
C THR A 331 37.81 -1.97 -4.77
N ASP A 332 36.60 -2.45 -5.07
CA ASP A 332 35.48 -2.58 -4.13
C ASP A 332 35.80 -3.54 -2.97
N ALA A 333 35.58 -3.07 -1.74
CA ALA A 333 35.33 -3.92 -0.58
C ALA A 333 34.63 -3.14 0.56
N GLU A 334 33.41 -3.58 0.87
CA GLU A 334 32.70 -3.50 2.16
C GLU A 334 32.11 -2.12 2.57
N SER A 335 30.93 -1.98 3.18
CA SER A 335 30.02 -2.91 3.87
C SER A 335 28.61 -2.26 3.88
N GLU A 336 27.59 -2.95 3.35
CA GLU A 336 26.20 -2.50 3.41
C GLU A 336 25.53 -2.94 4.73
N GLY A 337 25.11 -1.97 5.55
CA GLY A 337 24.24 -2.18 6.71
C GLY A 337 22.79 -1.98 6.32
N ASP A 338 22.02 -3.05 6.42
CA ASP A 338 20.67 -3.26 5.95
C ASP A 338 19.62 -2.34 6.62
N SER A 339 18.55 -2.04 5.87
CA SER A 339 17.49 -1.11 6.25
C SER A 339 16.20 -1.87 6.57
N ASP A 340 15.79 -1.89 7.83
CA ASP A 340 14.43 -2.25 8.23
C ASP A 340 13.69 -1.01 8.75
N TYR A 341 12.60 -0.69 8.07
CA TYR A 341 11.78 0.50 8.28
C TYR A 341 10.49 0.09 9.00
N CYS A 342 10.34 0.54 10.24
CA CYS A 342 9.09 0.58 10.99
C CYS A 342 8.97 1.97 11.62
N GLU A 343 8.27 2.88 10.97
CA GLU A 343 8.01 4.22 11.50
C GLU A 343 6.83 4.16 12.50
N LEU A 344 7.16 4.01 13.77
CA LEU A 344 6.24 4.26 14.89
C LEU A 344 6.17 5.76 15.18
N GLU A 345 4.95 6.19 15.46
CA GLU A 345 4.47 7.55 15.73
C GLU A 345 5.51 8.56 16.27
N SER A 346 5.66 9.65 15.52
CA SER A 346 6.48 10.80 15.89
C SER A 346 5.80 11.63 17.01
N ASP A 347 6.31 11.40 18.21
CA ASP A 347 6.01 12.16 19.41
C ASP A 347 6.61 13.58 19.33
N ASN A 348 5.88 14.54 18.72
CA ASN A 348 6.08 15.97 18.95
C ASN A 348 5.91 16.32 20.45
N GLY A 349 7.03 16.46 21.16
CA GLY A 349 7.10 17.00 22.51
C GLY A 349 7.34 18.50 22.47
N ASP A 350 6.47 19.25 23.15
CA ASP A 350 6.80 20.57 23.69
C ASP A 350 6.62 20.52 25.20
N GLU A 351 7.50 21.28 25.85
CA GLU A 351 7.83 21.30 27.26
C GLU A 351 6.76 21.97 28.15
N ASP A 352 6.77 21.60 29.43
CA ASP A 352 6.28 22.47 30.51
C ASP A 352 7.31 22.56 31.64
N LEU A 353 7.65 23.80 31.96
CA LEU A 353 8.35 24.27 33.16
C LEU A 353 7.39 24.23 34.34
N VAL A 354 7.64 23.37 35.34
CA VAL A 354 7.07 23.53 36.68
C VAL A 354 8.13 23.23 37.74
N THR A 355 8.45 24.27 38.49
CA THR A 355 9.13 24.23 39.79
C THR A 355 8.22 23.60 40.84
N GLU A 356 8.71 22.65 41.64
CA GLU A 356 8.28 22.43 43.04
C GLU A 356 9.31 21.49 43.71
N SER A 357 9.95 21.89 44.82
CA SER A 357 9.46 21.92 46.20
C SER A 357 9.48 20.53 46.88
N ASN A 358 9.77 20.56 48.16
CA ASN A 358 10.53 19.58 48.92
C ASN A 358 9.59 18.65 49.71
N GLY A 359 9.80 17.33 49.68
CA GLY A 359 9.04 16.38 50.50
C GLY A 359 9.71 15.01 50.64
N LYS A 360 10.35 14.77 51.78
CA LYS A 360 10.92 13.48 52.24
C LYS A 360 9.84 12.39 52.40
N ARG A 361 10.19 11.10 52.21
CA ARG A 361 10.25 9.99 53.22
C ARG A 361 10.38 8.60 52.52
N LEU A 362 11.53 7.91 52.64
CA LEU A 362 11.86 6.58 53.28
C LEU A 362 11.51 5.32 52.43
N SER A 363 12.54 4.54 52.02
CA SER A 363 12.92 3.14 52.43
C SER A 363 12.06 2.07 51.73
N ASP A 364 12.52 1.03 51.04
CA ASP A 364 13.62 0.04 51.18
C ASP A 364 14.19 -0.28 49.77
N GLY A 365 15.39 -0.82 49.53
CA GLY A 365 16.22 -1.70 50.35
C GLY A 365 16.11 -3.14 49.82
N GLY A 366 17.03 -3.56 48.93
CA GLY A 366 17.22 -4.98 48.59
C GLY A 366 17.51 -5.28 47.13
N ASP A 367 18.78 -5.14 46.74
CA ASP A 367 19.45 -6.04 45.80
C ASP A 367 20.47 -6.82 46.67
N PRO A 368 20.81 -8.08 46.36
CA PRO A 368 22.06 -8.23 45.61
C PRO A 368 22.19 -9.48 44.70
N SER A 369 23.14 -9.31 43.76
CA SER A 369 24.21 -10.24 43.32
C SER A 369 23.81 -11.46 42.50
N ASP A 370 24.24 -11.61 41.25
CA ASP A 370 25.61 -11.80 40.68
C ASP A 370 25.99 -13.29 40.52
N ASP A 371 26.74 -13.54 39.45
CA ASP A 371 27.45 -14.75 38.97
C ASP A 371 26.89 -15.22 37.60
N LEU A 372 27.46 -14.82 36.45
CA LEU A 372 28.77 -15.19 35.84
C LEU A 372 28.97 -16.72 35.79
N GLU A 373 29.42 -17.41 34.74
CA GLU A 373 29.85 -17.15 33.36
C GLU A 373 30.19 -18.54 32.75
N GLN A 374 30.12 -18.67 31.41
CA GLN A 374 31.10 -19.40 30.55
C GLN A 374 31.04 -20.96 30.50
N GLU A 375 31.22 -21.72 29.40
CA GLU A 375 32.00 -21.63 28.13
C GLU A 375 31.39 -22.59 27.05
N LEU A 376 31.20 -22.14 25.80
CA LEU A 376 31.90 -22.50 24.54
C LEU A 376 31.84 -23.97 24.03
N CYS A 377 31.28 -24.22 22.82
CA CYS A 377 32.00 -24.52 21.56
C CYS A 377 31.06 -25.08 20.45
N ASP A 378 30.99 -24.39 19.31
CA ASP A 378 30.56 -24.86 17.96
C ASP A 378 31.67 -25.77 17.34
N PRO A 379 31.49 -26.57 16.23
CA PRO A 379 30.71 -26.25 15.02
C PRO A 379 30.06 -27.43 14.24
N GLU A 380 29.27 -27.09 13.21
CA GLU A 380 29.13 -27.72 11.87
C GLU A 380 27.68 -27.81 11.34
N ALA A 381 27.51 -27.30 10.12
CA ALA A 381 26.26 -26.96 9.43
C ALA A 381 25.44 -28.15 8.89
N PRO A 382 24.13 -27.97 8.62
CA PRO A 382 23.40 -28.79 7.66
C PRO A 382 23.17 -28.07 6.33
N GLN A 383 23.40 -28.85 5.29
CA GLN A 383 23.41 -28.53 3.86
C GLN A 383 22.10 -27.95 3.32
N GLU A 384 22.25 -26.97 2.42
CA GLU A 384 21.22 -26.44 1.52
C GLU A 384 20.57 -27.57 0.70
N ARG A 385 19.24 -27.68 0.76
CA ARG A 385 18.46 -28.38 -0.26
C ARG A 385 17.86 -27.38 -1.24
N VAL A 386 18.47 -27.32 -2.41
CA VAL A 386 17.94 -26.67 -3.61
C VAL A 386 16.64 -27.38 -4.02
N ILE A 387 15.50 -26.68 -3.94
CA ILE A 387 14.24 -27.13 -4.53
C ILE A 387 14.16 -26.56 -5.95
N THR A 388 14.32 -27.43 -6.94
CA THR A 388 14.21 -27.09 -8.35
C THR A 388 12.76 -26.89 -8.78
N ARG A 389 12.55 -26.00 -9.77
CA ARG A 389 11.27 -25.74 -10.46
C ARG A 389 10.75 -27.00 -11.17
N SER A 390 10.12 -27.92 -10.44
CA SER A 390 9.36 -29.04 -11.04
C SER A 390 8.31 -29.68 -10.11
N SER A 391 7.88 -29.03 -9.03
CA SER A 391 6.94 -29.64 -8.06
C SER A 391 5.65 -28.84 -7.81
N VAL A 392 5.33 -27.85 -8.65
CA VAL A 392 4.08 -27.05 -8.54
C VAL A 392 2.85 -27.77 -9.13
N ALA A 393 3.00 -29.02 -9.59
CA ALA A 393 1.93 -29.79 -10.22
C ALA A 393 1.23 -30.79 -9.28
N THR A 394 1.11 -30.46 -7.99
CA THR A 394 0.18 -31.14 -7.09
C THR A 394 -0.68 -30.11 -6.37
N LEU A 395 -1.33 -29.26 -7.18
CA LEU A 395 -2.52 -28.56 -6.74
C LEU A 395 -3.53 -29.62 -6.29
N MET A 396 -3.89 -29.55 -5.01
CA MET A 396 -4.91 -30.38 -4.39
C MET A 396 -6.13 -30.47 -5.30
N ASP A 397 -6.56 -31.70 -5.57
CA ASP A 397 -7.77 -31.99 -6.29
C ASP A 397 -8.98 -31.52 -5.46
N ILE A 398 -9.45 -30.30 -5.74
CA ILE A 398 -10.54 -29.60 -5.03
C ILE A 398 -11.88 -30.35 -5.22
N SER A 399 -11.94 -31.34 -6.12
CA SER A 399 -13.14 -32.16 -6.35
C SER A 399 -13.45 -33.16 -5.22
N ASN A 400 -12.50 -33.41 -4.30
CA ASN A 400 -12.70 -34.35 -3.18
C ASN A 400 -13.25 -33.71 -1.89
N LEU A 401 -13.57 -32.41 -1.90
CA LEU A 401 -14.03 -31.66 -0.72
C LEU A 401 -15.56 -31.66 -0.51
N THR A 402 -16.33 -32.28 -1.40
CA THR A 402 -17.79 -32.36 -1.30
C THR A 402 -18.22 -33.65 -0.62
N TYR A 403 -18.13 -33.70 0.70
CA TYR A 403 -18.83 -34.72 1.48
C TYR A 403 -20.35 -34.52 1.30
N HIS A 404 -20.97 -35.41 0.52
CA HIS A 404 -22.41 -35.38 0.28
C HIS A 404 -23.15 -35.80 1.56
N CYS A 405 -23.54 -34.83 2.39
CA CYS A 405 -24.47 -35.07 3.47
C CYS A 405 -25.85 -35.36 2.86
N ARG A 406 -26.27 -36.64 2.85
CA ARG A 406 -27.65 -37.01 2.54
C ARG A 406 -28.54 -36.48 3.65
N THR A 407 -29.22 -35.37 3.38
CA THR A 407 -30.32 -34.90 4.22
C THR A 407 -31.51 -35.83 4.01
N VAL A 408 -31.85 -36.63 5.03
CA VAL A 408 -33.09 -37.40 5.06
C VAL A 408 -34.18 -36.48 5.61
N PRO A 409 -35.34 -36.33 4.93
CA PRO A 409 -36.45 -35.56 5.46
C PRO A 409 -36.94 -36.19 6.78
N PHE A 410 -37.00 -35.39 7.84
CA PHE A 410 -37.54 -35.82 9.13
C PHE A 410 -39.07 -35.75 9.07
N GLU A 411 -39.74 -36.89 8.92
CA GLU A 411 -41.19 -37.03 9.13
C GLU A 411 -41.47 -37.55 10.55
N VAL A 412 -42.34 -36.85 11.28
CA VAL A 412 -42.75 -37.23 12.63
C VAL A 412 -43.76 -38.36 12.54
N ASP A 413 -43.29 -39.60 12.67
CA ASP A 413 -44.14 -40.78 12.69
C ASP A 413 -44.75 -40.99 14.08
N LYS A 414 -46.08 -40.96 14.17
CA LYS A 414 -46.85 -41.09 15.43
C LYS A 414 -47.12 -42.56 15.74
N GLN A 415 -46.14 -43.21 16.38
CA GLN A 415 -46.27 -44.26 17.43
C GLN A 415 -44.96 -45.08 17.49
N LYS A 416 -43.85 -44.45 17.90
CA LYS A 416 -42.62 -45.19 18.22
C LYS A 416 -42.62 -45.58 19.70
N SER A 417 -42.21 -46.82 20.01
CA SER A 417 -42.05 -47.26 21.41
C SER A 417 -40.92 -46.47 22.08
N HIS A 418 -40.94 -46.38 23.42
CA HIS A 418 -39.90 -45.69 24.20
C HIS A 418 -38.49 -46.18 23.86
N GLU A 419 -38.33 -47.48 23.60
CA GLU A 419 -37.05 -48.09 23.21
C GLU A 419 -36.62 -47.71 21.79
N ALA A 420 -37.55 -47.59 20.86
CA ALA A 420 -37.28 -47.11 19.50
C ALA A 420 -36.82 -45.64 19.50
N LEU A 421 -37.44 -44.79 20.33
CA LEU A 421 -37.02 -43.40 20.51
C LEU A 421 -35.62 -43.28 21.14
N LEU A 422 -35.28 -44.14 22.11
CA LEU A 422 -33.94 -44.16 22.70
C LEU A 422 -32.86 -44.57 21.69
N ASN A 423 -33.17 -45.53 20.81
CA ASN A 423 -32.25 -45.92 19.74
C ASN A 423 -32.09 -44.82 18.69
N GLU A 424 -33.18 -44.13 18.31
CA GLU A 424 -33.13 -42.99 17.39
C GLU A 424 -32.32 -41.82 17.97
N VAL A 425 -32.47 -41.51 19.26
CA VAL A 425 -31.66 -40.48 19.93
C VAL A 425 -30.18 -40.86 19.96
N ARG A 426 -29.84 -42.15 20.15
CA ARG A 426 -28.44 -42.62 20.07
C ARG A 426 -27.89 -42.47 18.66
N GLU A 427 -28.68 -42.83 17.66
CA GLU A 427 -28.28 -42.75 16.25
C GLU A 427 -28.09 -41.29 15.80
N LEU A 428 -29.01 -40.40 16.18
CA LEU A 428 -28.88 -38.96 15.92
C LEU A 428 -27.68 -38.34 16.64
N ARG A 429 -27.37 -38.76 17.88
CA ARG A 429 -26.14 -38.32 18.57
C ARG A 429 -24.88 -38.79 17.85
N GLN A 430 -24.88 -40.00 17.30
CA GLN A 430 -23.76 -40.53 16.55
C GLN A 430 -23.57 -39.83 15.19
N GLN A 431 -24.67 -39.50 14.51
CA GLN A 431 -24.65 -38.67 13.31
C GLN A 431 -24.13 -37.26 13.62
N LEU A 432 -24.59 -36.65 14.72
CA LEU A 432 -24.14 -35.32 15.14
C LEU A 432 -22.63 -35.30 15.46
N HIS A 433 -22.12 -36.31 16.16
CA HIS A 433 -20.67 -36.45 16.39
C HIS A 433 -19.89 -36.58 15.09
N THR A 434 -20.38 -37.40 14.14
CA THR A 434 -19.73 -37.57 12.84
C THR A 434 -19.66 -36.27 12.04
N VAL A 435 -20.73 -35.47 12.06
CA VAL A 435 -20.77 -34.16 11.41
C VAL A 435 -19.84 -33.17 12.11
N TYR A 436 -19.81 -33.18 13.44
CA TYR A 436 -18.93 -32.30 14.22
C TYR A 436 -17.45 -32.59 13.95
N ASP A 437 -17.07 -33.87 13.89
CA ASP A 437 -15.70 -34.28 13.56
C ASP A 437 -15.32 -33.89 12.13
N ALA A 438 -16.23 -34.05 11.17
CA ALA A 438 -16.03 -33.59 9.80
C ALA A 438 -15.87 -32.05 9.72
N PHE A 439 -16.65 -31.30 10.50
CA PHE A 439 -16.52 -29.84 10.59
C PHE A 439 -15.16 -29.43 11.16
N ARG A 440 -14.69 -30.10 12.22
CA ARG A 440 -13.37 -29.85 12.83
C ARG A 440 -12.22 -30.16 11.87
N MET A 441 -12.33 -31.23 11.09
CA MET A 441 -11.34 -31.54 10.05
C MET A 441 -11.32 -30.49 8.94
N GLN A 442 -12.49 -29.99 8.54
CA GLN A 442 -12.60 -28.93 7.54
C GLN A 442 -12.04 -27.60 8.04
N GLU A 443 -12.32 -27.24 9.30
CA GLU A 443 -11.77 -26.06 9.97
C GLU A 443 -10.23 -26.11 9.99
N ALA A 444 -9.66 -27.24 10.41
CA ALA A 444 -8.21 -27.44 10.40
C ALA A 444 -7.60 -27.36 8.97
N SER A 445 -8.30 -27.90 7.96
CA SER A 445 -7.88 -27.81 6.56
C SER A 445 -7.90 -26.35 6.05
N THR A 446 -8.91 -25.57 6.43
CA THR A 446 -8.98 -24.14 6.07
C THR A 446 -7.91 -23.30 6.77
N GLU A 447 -7.59 -23.59 8.04
CA GLU A 447 -6.49 -22.93 8.75
C GLU A 447 -5.14 -23.24 8.10
N ALA A 448 -4.91 -24.51 7.71
CA ALA A 448 -3.70 -24.91 6.98
C ALA A 448 -3.60 -24.21 5.61
N ALA A 449 -4.70 -24.11 4.86
CA ALA A 449 -4.74 -23.39 3.59
C ALA A 449 -4.48 -21.88 3.77
N ASN A 450 -5.02 -21.26 4.83
CA ASN A 450 -4.76 -19.86 5.18
C ASN A 450 -3.29 -19.62 5.57
N ALA A 451 -2.68 -20.55 6.30
CA ALA A 451 -1.25 -20.52 6.60
C ALA A 451 -0.42 -20.61 5.32
N HIS A 452 -0.76 -21.51 4.39
CA HIS A 452 -0.08 -21.63 3.09
C HIS A 452 -0.22 -20.36 2.25
N CYS A 453 -1.41 -19.77 2.16
CA CYS A 453 -1.63 -18.49 1.49
C CYS A 453 -0.80 -17.36 2.12
N THR A 454 -0.63 -17.36 3.44
CA THR A 454 0.19 -16.38 4.15
C THR A 454 1.68 -16.55 3.85
N ILE A 455 2.17 -17.79 3.78
CA ILE A 455 3.54 -18.11 3.38
C ILE A 455 3.78 -17.68 1.93
N VAL A 456 2.85 -17.96 1.01
CA VAL A 456 2.95 -17.54 -0.40
C VAL A 456 2.91 -16.03 -0.53
N LYS A 457 2.07 -15.33 0.25
CA LYS A 457 2.06 -13.85 0.28
C LYS A 457 3.39 -13.26 0.75
N ARG A 458 4.03 -13.87 1.76
CA ARG A 458 5.38 -13.48 2.22
C ARG A 458 6.42 -13.76 1.14
N ALA A 459 6.42 -14.95 0.55
CA ALA A 459 7.35 -15.28 -0.54
C ALA A 459 7.18 -14.37 -1.77
N LEU A 460 5.94 -13.95 -2.09
CA LEU A 460 5.68 -12.97 -3.14
C LEU A 460 6.17 -11.57 -2.75
N ALA A 461 6.03 -11.16 -1.49
CA ALA A 461 6.59 -9.92 -0.98
C ALA A 461 8.12 -9.94 -1.09
N ASP A 462 8.75 -11.04 -0.67
CA ASP A 462 10.21 -11.22 -0.74
C ASP A 462 10.70 -11.23 -2.19
N CYS A 463 10.02 -11.94 -3.10
CA CYS A 463 10.33 -11.89 -4.54
C CYS A 463 10.16 -10.47 -5.10
N ARG A 464 9.15 -9.71 -4.66
CA ARG A 464 8.92 -8.33 -5.11
C ARG A 464 10.01 -7.40 -4.60
N THR A 465 10.46 -7.58 -3.36
CA THR A 465 11.62 -6.88 -2.77
C THR A 465 12.90 -7.23 -3.52
N GLN A 466 13.11 -8.51 -3.85
CA GLN A 466 14.26 -8.96 -4.65
C GLN A 466 14.23 -8.36 -6.07
N LEU A 467 13.05 -8.25 -6.69
CA LEU A 467 12.88 -7.65 -8.02
C LEU A 467 13.09 -6.13 -8.01
N GLN A 468 12.67 -5.47 -6.92
CA GLN A 468 12.98 -4.06 -6.67
C GLN A 468 14.48 -3.86 -6.41
N ASN A 469 15.15 -4.81 -5.76
CA ASN A 469 16.59 -4.79 -5.53
C ASN A 469 17.38 -5.12 -6.80
N SER A 470 16.90 -6.01 -7.68
CA SER A 470 17.53 -6.28 -8.98
C SER A 470 17.38 -5.10 -9.95
N ASN A 471 16.28 -4.36 -9.88
CA ASN A 471 16.09 -3.11 -10.63
C ASN A 471 16.94 -1.95 -10.08
N LYS A 472 17.35 -1.99 -8.80
CA LYS A 472 18.30 -1.03 -8.21
C LYS A 472 19.74 -1.17 -8.72
N THR A 473 20.08 -2.25 -9.42
CA THR A 473 21.42 -2.47 -9.98
C THR A 473 21.70 -1.70 -11.28
N ARG A 474 20.75 -0.91 -11.81
CA ARG A 474 21.03 0.04 -12.91
C ARG A 474 21.13 1.45 -12.35
N GLU A 475 22.33 2.01 -12.47
CA GLU A 475 22.72 3.40 -12.25
C GLU A 475 22.29 4.01 -10.91
N ARG A 476 22.92 3.55 -9.82
CA ARG A 476 23.09 4.40 -8.63
C ARG A 476 24.26 5.36 -8.85
N GLY A 477 24.03 6.38 -9.67
CA GLY A 477 24.69 7.66 -9.44
C GLY A 477 24.24 8.14 -8.06
N SER A 478 25.18 8.49 -7.18
CA SER A 478 24.88 9.15 -5.91
C SER A 478 24.12 10.45 -6.19
N SER A 479 22.80 10.41 -6.22
CA SER A 479 21.97 11.62 -6.19
C SER A 479 22.11 12.22 -4.80
N LYS A 480 23.15 13.04 -4.61
CA LYS A 480 23.24 13.99 -3.51
C LYS A 480 22.02 14.90 -3.67
N ILE A 481 20.93 14.64 -2.94
CA ILE A 481 19.65 15.34 -3.14
C ILE A 481 19.80 16.78 -2.68
N LYS A 482 20.04 17.65 -3.65
CA LYS A 482 20.10 19.11 -3.55
C LYS A 482 18.69 19.69 -3.71
N ALA A 483 18.50 20.94 -3.28
CA ALA A 483 17.30 21.70 -3.67
C ALA A 483 17.17 21.70 -5.20
N ARG A 484 15.94 21.64 -5.72
CA ARG A 484 15.70 21.55 -7.17
C ARG A 484 14.40 22.20 -7.60
N PHE A 485 14.38 22.64 -8.85
CA PHE A 485 13.17 23.05 -9.56
C PHE A 485 12.51 21.83 -10.19
N LEU A 486 11.19 21.70 -10.07
CA LEU A 486 10.42 20.67 -10.77
C LEU A 486 9.82 21.17 -12.08
N SER A 487 9.43 22.45 -12.14
CA SER A 487 8.70 23.02 -13.29
C SER A 487 9.31 24.30 -13.87
N GLY A 488 10.62 24.51 -13.73
CA GLY A 488 11.29 25.69 -14.30
C GLY A 488 11.26 25.74 -15.84
N GLU A 489 11.41 26.93 -16.43
CA GLU A 489 11.32 27.17 -17.88
C GLU A 489 12.30 26.30 -18.69
N LYS A 490 13.57 26.22 -18.26
CA LYS A 490 14.58 25.35 -18.89
C LYS A 490 14.23 23.86 -18.87
N MET A 491 13.35 23.43 -17.96
CA MET A 491 12.91 22.03 -17.85
C MET A 491 11.68 21.74 -18.71
N ARG A 492 10.97 22.79 -19.16
CA ARG A 492 9.74 22.66 -19.95
C ARG A 492 10.02 22.04 -21.31
N GLU A 493 11.02 22.53 -22.03
CA GLU A 493 11.38 21.99 -23.36
C GLU A 493 11.79 20.51 -23.27
N ALA A 494 12.62 20.16 -22.29
CA ALA A 494 13.03 18.78 -22.04
C ALA A 494 11.83 17.88 -21.67
N PHE A 495 10.88 18.41 -20.90
CA PHE A 495 9.64 17.72 -20.57
C PHE A 495 8.75 17.52 -21.79
N GLU A 496 8.54 18.55 -22.62
CA GLU A 496 7.72 18.48 -23.83
C GLU A 496 8.30 17.46 -24.83
N ALA A 497 9.63 17.43 -24.99
CA ALA A 497 10.31 16.42 -25.82
C ALA A 497 10.09 14.98 -25.30
N ALA A 498 10.22 14.78 -23.99
CA ALA A 498 9.96 13.48 -23.37
C ALA A 498 8.47 13.07 -23.41
N ASP A 499 7.53 14.02 -23.33
CA ASP A 499 6.09 13.75 -23.47
C ASP A 499 5.77 13.31 -24.89
N ALA A 500 6.34 13.98 -25.89
CA ALA A 500 6.15 13.63 -27.30
C ALA A 500 6.63 12.20 -27.59
N GLU A 501 7.82 11.83 -27.09
CA GLU A 501 8.35 10.47 -27.23
C GLU A 501 7.45 9.44 -26.52
N ARG A 502 6.96 9.75 -25.32
CA ARG A 502 6.03 8.89 -24.59
C ARG A 502 4.72 8.69 -25.36
N GLN A 503 4.12 9.77 -25.87
CA GLN A 503 2.88 9.72 -26.64
C GLN A 503 3.05 8.94 -27.96
N GLU A 504 4.23 9.00 -28.59
CA GLU A 504 4.54 8.19 -29.77
C GLU A 504 4.60 6.70 -29.42
N ARG A 505 5.26 6.33 -28.32
CA ARG A 505 5.30 4.93 -27.85
C ARG A 505 3.90 4.42 -27.51
N GLU A 506 3.10 5.20 -26.80
CA GLU A 506 1.71 4.85 -26.45
C GLU A 506 0.83 4.67 -27.69
N ARG A 507 0.97 5.54 -28.70
CA ARG A 507 0.27 5.38 -30.00
C ARG A 507 0.73 4.12 -30.73
N ALA A 508 2.03 3.85 -30.80
CA ALA A 508 2.55 2.65 -31.45
C ALA A 508 2.07 1.36 -30.75
N ASP A 509 1.98 1.36 -29.42
CA ASP A 509 1.46 0.21 -28.68
C ASP A 509 -0.06 0.07 -28.82
N ALA A 510 -0.82 1.16 -28.86
CA ALA A 510 -2.26 1.14 -29.17
C ALA A 510 -2.53 0.63 -30.60
N GLU A 511 -1.72 1.04 -31.58
CA GLU A 511 -1.78 0.53 -32.96
C GLU A 511 -1.49 -0.99 -33.01
N LYS A 512 -0.49 -1.47 -32.26
CA LYS A 512 -0.25 -2.92 -32.16
C LYS A 512 -1.41 -3.66 -31.52
N GLU A 513 -2.01 -3.13 -30.46
CA GLU A 513 -3.17 -3.76 -29.81
C GLU A 513 -4.41 -3.76 -30.71
N THR A 514 -4.68 -2.67 -31.43
CA THR A 514 -5.77 -2.64 -32.43
C THR A 514 -5.52 -3.61 -33.58
N GLN A 515 -4.27 -3.74 -34.04
CA GLN A 515 -3.90 -4.73 -35.06
C GLN A 515 -4.10 -6.17 -34.57
N LYS A 516 -3.69 -6.49 -33.34
CA LYS A 516 -3.93 -7.81 -32.72
C LYS A 516 -5.42 -8.10 -32.58
N LEU A 517 -6.22 -7.11 -32.19
CA LEU A 517 -7.67 -7.25 -32.06
C LEU A 517 -8.32 -7.51 -33.43
N ALA A 518 -7.93 -6.76 -34.47
CA ALA A 518 -8.41 -6.96 -35.83
C ALA A 518 -8.00 -8.34 -36.40
N GLU A 519 -6.77 -8.79 -36.14
CA GLU A 519 -6.32 -10.13 -36.54
C GLU A 519 -7.12 -11.24 -35.84
N LEU A 520 -7.40 -11.06 -34.55
CA LEU A 520 -8.23 -11.98 -33.78
C LEU A 520 -9.68 -12.02 -34.29
N GLU A 521 -10.25 -10.87 -34.61
CA GLU A 521 -11.60 -10.77 -35.18
C GLU A 521 -11.67 -11.43 -36.56
N ALA A 522 -10.71 -11.17 -37.45
CA ALA A 522 -10.61 -11.81 -38.76
C ALA A 522 -10.43 -13.34 -38.64
N ARG A 523 -9.65 -13.80 -37.65
CA ARG A 523 -9.50 -15.23 -37.34
C ARG A 523 -10.81 -15.86 -36.90
N ASN A 524 -11.57 -15.21 -36.02
CA ASN A 524 -12.86 -15.70 -35.54
C ASN A 524 -13.94 -15.71 -36.65
N ALA A 525 -13.93 -14.70 -37.53
CA ALA A 525 -14.80 -14.66 -38.70
C ALA A 525 -14.54 -15.86 -39.63
N ARG A 526 -13.26 -16.16 -39.93
CA ARG A 526 -12.87 -17.34 -40.71
C ARG A 526 -13.34 -18.65 -40.07
N ILE A 527 -13.18 -18.79 -38.75
CA ILE A 527 -13.64 -19.99 -38.03
C ILE A 527 -15.14 -20.19 -38.18
N THR A 528 -15.92 -19.10 -38.11
CA THR A 528 -17.39 -19.10 -38.23
C THR A 528 -17.85 -19.40 -39.66
N GLU A 529 -17.18 -18.82 -40.66
CA GLU A 529 -17.42 -19.11 -42.08
C GLU A 529 -17.12 -20.58 -42.39
N ASP A 530 -15.98 -21.10 -41.94
CA ASP A 530 -15.61 -22.51 -42.09
C ASP A 530 -16.64 -23.42 -41.38
N ALA A 531 -17.14 -23.03 -40.21
CA ALA A 531 -18.18 -23.75 -39.48
C ALA A 531 -19.51 -23.84 -40.25
N THR A 532 -19.77 -22.98 -41.22
CA THR A 532 -21.00 -22.99 -42.04
C THR A 532 -20.80 -23.61 -43.42
N SER A 533 -19.66 -23.38 -44.07
CA SER A 533 -19.44 -23.70 -45.48
C SER A 533 -18.46 -24.85 -45.75
N LYS A 534 -17.53 -25.13 -44.82
CA LYS A 534 -16.44 -26.10 -45.06
C LYS A 534 -16.93 -27.54 -45.06
N VAL A 535 -16.39 -28.32 -46.00
CA VAL A 535 -16.50 -29.79 -46.03
C VAL A 535 -15.32 -30.40 -45.29
N PHE A 536 -15.58 -31.29 -44.35
CA PHE A 536 -14.58 -31.98 -43.55
C PHE A 536 -14.35 -33.38 -44.13
N ASP A 537 -13.55 -33.44 -45.19
CA ASP A 537 -13.31 -34.61 -46.06
C ASP A 537 -12.09 -35.46 -45.64
N HIS A 538 -11.40 -35.09 -44.55
CA HIS A 538 -10.27 -35.83 -44.01
C HIS A 538 -10.63 -36.55 -42.70
N THR A 539 -9.80 -37.54 -42.33
CA THR A 539 -9.95 -38.29 -41.08
C THR A 539 -9.87 -37.35 -39.86
N LEU A 540 -10.59 -37.60 -38.77
CA LEU A 540 -10.51 -36.74 -37.57
C LEU A 540 -9.07 -36.52 -37.06
N ALA A 541 -8.19 -37.51 -37.24
CA ALA A 541 -6.78 -37.46 -36.82
C ALA A 541 -5.92 -36.44 -37.60
N SER A 542 -6.38 -35.94 -38.75
CA SER A 542 -5.64 -34.93 -39.52
C SER A 542 -5.84 -33.50 -39.01
N TYR A 543 -6.92 -33.23 -38.26
CA TYR A 543 -7.22 -31.90 -37.71
C TYR A 543 -6.44 -31.67 -36.42
N LYS A 544 -5.27 -31.04 -36.55
CA LYS A 544 -4.35 -30.77 -35.43
C LYS A 544 -4.42 -29.33 -34.92
N ARG A 545 -4.97 -28.41 -35.72
CA ARG A 545 -5.03 -26.99 -35.39
C ARG A 545 -6.32 -26.69 -34.61
N LYS A 546 -6.21 -25.87 -33.56
CA LYS A 546 -7.36 -25.49 -32.72
C LYS A 546 -8.49 -24.86 -33.53
N ASP A 547 -8.16 -24.00 -34.48
CA ASP A 547 -9.15 -23.29 -35.32
C ASP A 547 -10.01 -24.24 -36.16
N GLU A 548 -9.40 -25.28 -36.73
CA GLU A 548 -10.12 -26.29 -37.51
C GLU A 548 -11.07 -27.11 -36.63
N LEU A 549 -10.66 -27.39 -35.39
CA LEU A 549 -11.48 -28.09 -34.41
C LEU A 549 -12.61 -27.20 -33.88
N LEU A 550 -12.39 -25.90 -33.74
CA LEU A 550 -13.43 -24.92 -33.42
C LEU A 550 -14.46 -24.83 -34.56
N SER A 551 -14.00 -24.76 -35.81
CA SER A 551 -14.90 -24.79 -36.98
C SER A 551 -15.69 -26.08 -37.07
N LEU A 552 -15.06 -27.23 -36.80
CA LEU A 552 -15.72 -28.53 -36.80
C LEU A 552 -16.74 -28.65 -35.66
N ALA A 553 -16.40 -28.20 -34.45
CA ALA A 553 -17.32 -28.16 -33.31
C ALA A 553 -18.54 -27.25 -33.60
N GLY A 554 -18.31 -26.08 -34.21
CA GLY A 554 -19.37 -25.18 -34.67
C GLY A 554 -20.27 -25.81 -35.75
N ALA A 555 -19.69 -26.51 -36.71
CA ALA A 555 -20.44 -27.21 -37.77
C ALA A 555 -21.32 -28.34 -37.22
N LEU A 556 -20.86 -29.03 -36.17
CA LEU A 556 -21.60 -30.07 -35.45
C LEU A 556 -22.54 -29.51 -34.36
N ARG A 557 -22.54 -28.18 -34.15
CA ARG A 557 -23.34 -27.48 -33.11
C ARG A 557 -23.08 -27.99 -31.69
N ILE A 558 -21.85 -28.36 -31.40
CA ILE A 558 -21.39 -28.77 -30.07
C ILE A 558 -20.53 -27.67 -29.45
N SER A 559 -20.29 -27.75 -28.14
CA SER A 559 -19.50 -26.73 -27.43
C SER A 559 -18.08 -26.60 -27.99
N ASP A 560 -17.61 -25.37 -28.11
CA ASP A 560 -16.31 -24.94 -28.65
C ASP A 560 -15.28 -24.58 -27.54
N LYS A 561 -15.67 -24.66 -26.27
CA LYS A 561 -14.82 -24.28 -25.12
C LYS A 561 -13.72 -25.30 -24.87
N GLY A 562 -12.54 -24.89 -24.40
CA GLY A 562 -11.51 -25.81 -23.88
C GLY A 562 -10.26 -25.95 -24.77
N THR A 563 -9.46 -26.97 -24.46
CA THR A 563 -8.21 -27.30 -25.14
C THR A 563 -8.44 -28.20 -26.37
N ILE A 564 -7.40 -28.41 -27.19
CA ILE A 564 -7.46 -29.31 -28.36
C ILE A 564 -7.92 -30.74 -27.94
N PRO A 565 -7.36 -31.36 -26.88
CA PRO A 565 -7.86 -32.63 -26.36
C PRO A 565 -9.35 -32.63 -25.98
N ASP A 566 -9.81 -31.59 -25.29
CA ASP A 566 -11.21 -31.48 -24.87
C ASP A 566 -12.16 -31.40 -26.08
N LEU A 567 -11.76 -30.66 -27.12
CA LEU A 567 -12.50 -30.52 -28.37
C LEU A 567 -12.54 -31.85 -29.12
N LEU A 568 -11.40 -32.51 -29.29
CA LEU A 568 -11.31 -33.82 -29.94
C LEU A 568 -12.14 -34.88 -29.23
N SER A 569 -12.11 -34.92 -27.89
CA SER A 569 -12.90 -35.87 -27.10
C SER A 569 -14.39 -35.67 -27.31
N ARG A 570 -14.88 -34.43 -27.29
CA ARG A 570 -16.30 -34.12 -27.52
C ARG A 570 -16.73 -34.39 -28.96
N ILE A 571 -15.88 -34.07 -29.94
CA ILE A 571 -16.16 -34.38 -31.35
C ILE A 571 -16.27 -35.90 -31.54
N ARG A 572 -15.37 -36.70 -30.95
CA ARG A 572 -15.44 -38.18 -31.01
C ARG A 572 -16.71 -38.71 -30.37
N GLN A 573 -17.03 -38.26 -29.16
CA GLN A 573 -18.25 -38.66 -28.47
C GLN A 573 -19.51 -38.34 -29.28
N HIS A 574 -19.57 -37.15 -29.90
CA HIS A 574 -20.69 -36.77 -30.76
C HIS A 574 -20.77 -37.66 -32.02
N MET A 575 -19.64 -37.98 -32.64
CA MET A 575 -19.59 -38.88 -33.80
C MET A 575 -20.03 -40.32 -33.47
N GLU A 576 -19.78 -40.80 -32.25
CA GLU A 576 -20.25 -42.11 -31.78
C GLU A 576 -21.77 -42.13 -31.54
N LEU A 577 -22.33 -41.03 -31.05
CA LEU A 577 -23.77 -40.88 -30.80
C LEU A 577 -24.59 -40.61 -32.07
N HIS A 578 -23.94 -40.10 -33.13
CA HIS A 578 -24.57 -39.72 -34.40
C HIS A 578 -23.95 -40.43 -35.61
N PRO A 579 -24.13 -41.77 -35.75
CA PRO A 579 -23.58 -42.54 -36.86
C PRO A 579 -24.11 -42.12 -38.24
N GLU A 580 -25.27 -41.45 -38.29
CA GLU A 580 -25.88 -40.87 -39.50
C GLU A 580 -25.00 -39.80 -40.17
N LEU A 581 -24.05 -39.21 -39.43
CA LEU A 581 -23.07 -38.26 -39.97
C LEU A 581 -22.16 -38.89 -41.03
N ARG A 582 -22.07 -40.22 -41.10
CA ARG A 582 -21.34 -40.96 -42.15
C ARG A 582 -21.93 -40.76 -43.54
N GLU A 583 -23.24 -40.55 -43.62
CA GLU A 583 -23.96 -40.36 -44.89
C GLU A 583 -24.01 -38.89 -45.32
N ASN A 584 -23.69 -37.97 -44.40
CA ASN A 584 -23.61 -36.55 -44.72
C ASN A 584 -22.31 -36.25 -45.50
N PRO A 585 -22.39 -35.77 -46.76
CA PRO A 585 -21.22 -35.47 -47.58
C PRO A 585 -20.24 -34.48 -46.92
N ARG A 586 -20.74 -33.66 -45.99
CA ARG A 586 -19.96 -32.66 -45.25
C ARG A 586 -19.02 -33.27 -44.19
N PHE A 587 -19.36 -34.45 -43.66
CA PHE A 587 -18.67 -35.05 -42.52
C PHE A 587 -18.19 -36.50 -42.76
N ALA A 588 -18.56 -37.09 -43.90
CA ALA A 588 -18.22 -38.48 -44.26
C ALA A 588 -16.70 -38.78 -44.21
N GLY A 589 -15.85 -37.78 -44.49
CA GLY A 589 -14.39 -37.89 -44.41
C GLY A 589 -13.86 -38.21 -43.01
N LEU A 590 -14.56 -37.74 -41.97
CA LEU A 590 -14.13 -37.89 -40.57
C LEU A 590 -14.10 -39.36 -40.11
N PHE A 591 -14.89 -40.22 -40.75
CA PHE A 591 -15.04 -41.65 -40.42
C PHE A 591 -14.12 -42.57 -41.23
N GLN A 592 -13.31 -42.02 -42.15
CA GLN A 592 -12.37 -42.82 -42.91
C GLN A 592 -11.24 -43.33 -42.01
N THR A 593 -10.95 -44.63 -42.05
CA THR A 593 -9.73 -45.19 -41.44
C THR A 593 -8.54 -44.85 -42.33
N SER A 594 -7.46 -44.34 -41.75
CA SER A 594 -6.21 -44.01 -42.46
C SER A 594 -5.61 -45.27 -43.11
N GLY A 595 -6.07 -45.62 -44.31
CA GLY A 595 -5.68 -46.87 -44.97
C GLY A 595 -6.59 -47.33 -46.11
N ALA A 596 -7.01 -46.44 -47.01
CA ALA A 596 -7.62 -46.88 -48.28
C ALA A 596 -7.37 -45.84 -49.40
N ARG A 597 -6.20 -45.90 -50.04
CA ARG A 597 -6.00 -45.30 -51.37
C ARG A 597 -6.72 -46.19 -52.39
N GLY A 598 -7.92 -45.79 -52.81
CA GLY A 598 -8.63 -46.41 -53.94
C GLY A 598 -8.00 -46.00 -55.28
N ARG A 599 -7.48 -46.99 -56.01
CA ARG A 599 -7.09 -46.90 -57.43
C ARG A 599 -8.36 -47.04 -58.29
N ARG A 600 -8.51 -46.20 -59.33
CA ARG A 600 -9.67 -46.14 -60.23
C ARG A 600 -9.92 -47.45 -61.02
N ASN A 601 -11.21 -47.67 -61.30
CA ASN A 601 -11.96 -48.78 -61.91
C ASN A 601 -11.43 -49.49 -63.18
N GLY A 602 -11.84 -50.76 -63.34
CA GLY A 602 -12.05 -51.49 -64.61
C GLY A 602 -12.62 -52.91 -64.37
N PRO A 603 -13.55 -53.45 -65.20
CA PRO A 603 -14.55 -54.43 -64.73
C PRO A 603 -14.37 -55.90 -65.20
N ALA A 604 -15.15 -56.78 -64.54
CA ALA A 604 -15.71 -58.07 -64.96
C ALA A 604 -15.00 -59.42 -64.58
N ALA A 605 -15.88 -60.40 -64.28
CA ALA A 605 -15.76 -61.87 -64.34
C ALA A 605 -15.62 -62.69 -63.01
N THR A 606 -16.75 -63.32 -62.64
CA THR A 606 -17.01 -64.76 -62.32
C THR A 606 -16.10 -65.66 -61.45
N ALA A 607 -16.79 -66.52 -60.67
CA ALA A 607 -16.42 -67.84 -60.08
C ALA A 607 -15.48 -67.82 -58.83
N SER A 608 -15.88 -68.30 -57.65
CA SER A 608 -16.18 -69.65 -57.11
C SER A 608 -14.99 -70.28 -56.35
N THR A 609 -15.32 -71.02 -55.27
CA THR A 609 -14.55 -72.12 -54.62
C THR A 609 -13.21 -71.76 -53.92
N SER A 610 -13.11 -71.80 -52.59
CA SER A 610 -12.93 -72.95 -51.65
C SER A 610 -11.47 -73.34 -51.40
N GLU A 611 -11.20 -73.72 -50.15
CA GLU A 611 -10.01 -74.43 -49.61
C GLU A 611 -8.76 -73.57 -49.29
N SER A 612 -7.83 -73.93 -48.39
CA SER A 612 -7.72 -74.81 -47.20
C SER A 612 -6.20 -74.99 -46.94
N TRP A 613 -5.76 -74.97 -45.67
CA TRP A 613 -4.46 -75.45 -45.08
C TRP A 613 -3.23 -74.51 -45.18
N SER A 614 -2.58 -74.10 -44.07
CA SER A 614 -1.60 -74.79 -43.17
C SER A 614 -0.26 -75.09 -43.89
N LEU A 615 0.99 -74.94 -43.40
CA LEU A 615 1.73 -74.83 -42.12
C LEU A 615 3.14 -74.26 -42.48
N ASP A 616 3.90 -73.57 -41.62
CA ASP A 616 5.10 -74.04 -40.88
C ASP A 616 5.71 -72.81 -40.13
N ALA A 617 6.02 -72.79 -38.81
CA ALA A 617 7.10 -73.45 -38.03
C ALA A 617 8.52 -72.90 -38.39
N GLN A 618 9.47 -72.48 -37.53
CA GLN A 618 9.88 -72.76 -36.13
C GLN A 618 10.73 -71.56 -35.60
N SER A 619 10.89 -71.26 -34.29
CA SER A 619 11.83 -71.91 -33.36
C SER A 619 11.79 -71.26 -31.94
N ALA A 620 12.10 -72.04 -30.89
CA ALA A 620 11.94 -71.79 -29.43
C ALA A 620 13.32 -71.52 -28.72
N PRO A 621 13.56 -71.66 -27.37
CA PRO A 621 12.72 -71.71 -26.14
C PRO A 621 13.28 -70.97 -24.84
N ARG A 622 12.40 -70.74 -23.84
CA ARG A 622 12.41 -70.82 -22.31
C ARG A 622 13.69 -70.58 -21.42
N PRO A 623 13.62 -70.43 -20.05
CA PRO A 623 12.54 -70.66 -19.05
C PRO A 623 12.35 -69.63 -17.87
N ALA A 624 11.36 -69.93 -17.00
CA ALA A 624 10.82 -69.27 -15.77
C ALA A 624 11.66 -69.55 -14.46
N PRO A 625 11.27 -69.36 -13.15
CA PRO A 625 9.95 -69.08 -12.51
C PRO A 625 10.00 -68.20 -11.18
N PRO A 626 9.20 -68.38 -10.06
CA PRO A 626 8.35 -67.32 -9.44
C PRO A 626 8.47 -67.16 -7.87
N ILE A 627 7.50 -66.46 -7.22
CA ILE A 627 6.81 -66.77 -5.90
C ILE A 627 6.64 -65.60 -4.87
N THR A 628 5.37 -65.31 -4.54
CA THR A 628 4.63 -64.74 -3.34
C THR A 628 5.26 -63.80 -2.27
N PRO A 629 4.41 -63.01 -1.55
CA PRO A 629 4.63 -62.73 -0.12
C PRO A 629 3.44 -63.02 0.81
N THR A 630 3.73 -63.15 2.11
CA THR A 630 2.84 -63.58 3.20
C THR A 630 3.13 -62.75 4.48
N ILE A 631 2.05 -62.23 5.12
CA ILE A 631 1.79 -61.93 6.55
C ILE A 631 2.52 -60.78 7.31
N SER A 632 1.69 -60.03 8.07
CA SER A 632 1.86 -58.98 9.12
C SER A 632 2.64 -59.44 10.39
N PRO A 633 2.63 -58.80 11.62
CA PRO A 633 1.93 -57.61 12.19
C PRO A 633 2.79 -56.77 13.23
N LEU A 634 2.09 -56.07 14.16
CA LEU A 634 2.49 -55.28 15.37
C LEU A 634 2.48 -53.75 15.16
N GLY A 635 1.93 -52.90 16.04
CA GLY A 635 1.36 -53.04 17.39
C GLY A 635 1.52 -51.69 18.12
N GLN A 636 0.43 -51.11 18.64
CA GLN A 636 0.41 -49.83 19.38
C GLN A 636 1.12 -49.91 20.75
N PRO A 637 1.42 -48.74 21.36
CA PRO A 637 1.26 -48.59 22.80
C PRO A 637 0.30 -47.45 23.20
N GLN A 638 -0.18 -47.62 24.43
CA GLN A 638 -1.36 -47.03 25.08
C GLN A 638 -1.13 -45.63 25.65
N ALA A 639 -2.21 -44.85 25.76
CA ALA A 639 -2.30 -43.64 26.58
C ALA A 639 -3.03 -43.95 27.91
N SER A 640 -2.42 -43.54 29.03
CA SER A 640 -2.97 -43.62 30.38
C SER A 640 -3.64 -42.31 30.81
N THR A 641 -4.93 -42.42 31.13
CA THR A 641 -5.71 -41.74 32.18
C THR A 641 -5.14 -40.50 32.89
N SER A 642 -5.94 -39.42 32.97
CA SER A 642 -6.25 -38.74 34.24
C SER A 642 -7.47 -37.81 34.09
N ALA A 643 -8.36 -37.90 35.07
CA ALA A 643 -9.66 -37.26 35.20
C ALA A 643 -9.57 -35.80 35.68
N PHE A 644 -10.59 -34.99 35.40
CA PHE A 644 -11.08 -33.94 36.32
C PHE A 644 -12.58 -33.67 36.08
N HIS A 645 -13.30 -33.48 37.19
CA HIS A 645 -14.75 -33.35 37.34
C HIS A 645 -15.10 -31.89 37.77
N PRO A 646 -16.39 -31.49 37.91
CA PRO A 646 -17.01 -30.33 37.26
C PRO A 646 -17.50 -29.23 38.25
N ILE A 647 -17.78 -28.00 37.80
CA ILE A 647 -18.63 -27.00 38.50
C ILE A 647 -19.24 -26.03 37.45
N ARG A 648 -20.52 -26.20 37.08
CA ARG A 648 -21.75 -25.45 37.47
C ARG A 648 -21.90 -24.03 36.90
N ASP A 649 -22.89 -23.93 36.02
CA ASP A 649 -23.57 -22.73 35.53
C ASP A 649 -24.46 -22.10 36.62
N ASP A 650 -24.54 -20.78 36.59
CA ASP A 650 -25.74 -19.98 36.91
C ASP A 650 -25.45 -18.52 36.52
N PHE A 651 -26.22 -17.93 35.60
CA PHE A 651 -26.66 -16.52 35.66
C PHE A 651 -27.70 -16.21 34.57
N ASP A 652 -28.83 -15.67 35.01
CA ASP A 652 -30.05 -15.33 34.28
C ASP A 652 -29.88 -14.20 33.23
N ILE A 653 -30.65 -14.34 32.13
CA ILE A 653 -30.78 -13.37 31.03
C ILE A 653 -32.04 -12.51 31.25
N ALA A 654 -31.90 -11.18 31.12
CA ALA A 654 -33.02 -10.24 30.98
C ALA A 654 -33.25 -9.86 29.49
N PRO A 655 -34.50 -9.69 29.01
CA PRO A 655 -34.79 -9.59 27.58
C PRO A 655 -34.67 -8.17 27.00
N ALA A 656 -34.15 -8.11 25.76
CA ALA A 656 -34.03 -6.92 24.92
C ALA A 656 -35.37 -6.54 24.24
N ILE A 657 -35.65 -5.24 24.13
CA ILE A 657 -36.79 -4.68 23.41
C ILE A 657 -36.42 -4.49 21.93
N TYR A 658 -37.21 -5.07 21.04
CA TYR A 658 -37.08 -5.08 19.58
C TYR A 658 -37.97 -4.00 18.96
N TYR A 659 -37.43 -3.16 18.06
CA TYR A 659 -38.22 -2.28 17.19
C TYR A 659 -38.08 -2.74 15.72
N PRO A 660 -39.18 -2.90 14.96
CA PRO A 660 -39.16 -3.43 13.59
C PRO A 660 -38.77 -2.36 12.54
N PRO A 661 -38.28 -2.77 11.34
CA PRO A 661 -37.77 -1.87 10.32
C PRO A 661 -38.89 -1.32 9.43
N THR A 662 -38.90 -0.01 9.19
CA THR A 662 -39.70 0.62 8.13
C THR A 662 -38.89 0.70 6.83
N SER A 663 -39.41 0.04 5.81
CA SER A 663 -38.99 0.07 4.41
C SER A 663 -39.24 1.45 3.77
N PHE A 664 -38.23 2.06 3.16
CA PHE A 664 -38.43 3.09 2.14
C PHE A 664 -37.47 2.92 0.96
N ASN A 665 -38.04 3.20 -0.21
CA ASN A 665 -37.62 2.81 -1.54
C ASN A 665 -36.26 3.38 -1.97
N TYR A 666 -35.50 2.52 -2.66
CA TYR A 666 -34.34 2.88 -3.46
C TYR A 666 -34.74 3.76 -4.64
N THR A 667 -34.15 4.96 -4.72
CA THR A 667 -33.81 5.61 -5.99
C THR A 667 -32.36 6.11 -5.90
N ASN A 668 -31.56 5.65 -6.86
CA ASN A 668 -30.13 5.84 -6.98
C ASN A 668 -29.84 7.04 -7.90
N PRO A 669 -28.99 8.01 -7.50
CA PRO A 669 -28.20 8.76 -8.47
C PRO A 669 -26.71 8.83 -8.04
N TYR A 670 -25.85 8.13 -8.78
CA TYR A 670 -24.39 8.31 -8.78
C TYR A 670 -23.95 9.33 -9.85
N SER A 671 -22.73 9.83 -9.64
CA SER A 671 -21.81 10.56 -10.54
C SER A 671 -21.85 12.10 -10.52
N TYR A 672 -20.93 12.70 -9.76
CA TYR A 672 -20.42 14.05 -10.03
C TYR A 672 -18.91 14.05 -9.86
N PHE A 673 -18.21 13.65 -10.91
CA PHE A 673 -16.84 14.05 -11.29
C PHE A 673 -16.64 13.53 -12.71
N ASN A 674 -17.26 14.16 -13.70
CA ASN A 674 -16.77 14.19 -15.08
C ASN A 674 -17.62 15.10 -16.00
N LEU A 675 -16.91 15.75 -16.92
CA LEU A 675 -17.32 16.51 -18.11
C LEU A 675 -17.82 17.95 -17.90
N HIS A 676 -16.93 18.91 -18.14
CA HIS A 676 -17.25 20.12 -18.89
C HIS A 676 -16.13 20.39 -19.92
N GLN A 677 -16.46 20.23 -21.20
CA GLN A 677 -15.81 20.93 -22.31
C GLN A 677 -16.91 21.56 -23.20
N PRO A 678 -16.59 22.62 -23.94
CA PRO A 678 -17.52 23.71 -24.23
C PRO A 678 -18.28 23.50 -25.53
N ASN A 679 -19.54 23.94 -25.59
CA ASN A 679 -20.22 24.16 -26.85
C ASN A 679 -20.39 25.66 -27.11
N ALA A 680 -19.80 26.06 -28.23
CA ALA A 680 -20.03 27.32 -28.91
C ALA A 680 -21.53 27.50 -29.22
N GLY A 681 -21.97 28.76 -29.19
CA GLY A 681 -23.37 29.13 -29.16
C GLY A 681 -24.14 28.96 -30.46
N TYR A 682 -25.43 29.27 -30.39
CA TYR A 682 -26.21 29.96 -31.42
C TYR A 682 -27.52 30.46 -30.79
N TYR A 683 -27.96 31.63 -31.26
CA TYR A 683 -29.26 32.32 -31.07
C TYR A 683 -30.48 31.36 -31.05
N ASP A 684 -31.66 31.62 -30.46
CA ASP A 684 -32.53 32.78 -30.66
C ASP A 684 -33.82 32.66 -29.78
N THR A 685 -34.37 33.83 -29.45
CA THR A 685 -35.75 34.28 -29.11
C THR A 685 -36.88 33.43 -28.48
N ASN A 686 -37.59 34.12 -27.56
CA ASN A 686 -39.04 34.20 -27.31
C ASN A 686 -39.83 32.90 -27.04
N HIS A 687 -40.37 32.72 -25.83
CA HIS A 687 -41.65 33.29 -25.38
C HIS A 687 -41.92 33.02 -23.91
#